data_AF-A0A0K1PU16-F1
#
_entry.id   AF-A0A0K1PU16-F1
#
_cell.length_a   1.000
_cell.length_b   1.000
_cell.length_c   1.000
_cell.angle_alpha   90.00
_cell.angle_beta   90.00
_cell.angle_gamma   90.00
#
_symmetry.space_group_name_H-M   'P 1'
#
loop_
_entity.id
_entity.type
_entity.pdbx_description
1 polymer ?
#
loop_
_entity_poly.entity_id
_entity_poly.type
_entity_poly.pdbx_seq_one_letter_code
_entity_poly.pdbx_strand_id
1 'polypeptide(L)'
;MSDLRFDNRVAIVTGAGNGLGRSHALLLASRGCKVVVNDLGGGATGSGKSSAAADQVVADIKAAGGEAVANYDSVEDGAKIVQQALDTWKRIDIVVNNAGILRDTSFQKMSPEDWDLIYRVHVLGSFRVTKAAWDHMRDAGYGRILFTASAAGIYGNFGQANYAMAKLGLVGFSNTLAIEGKKKNVLSNTIAPIAGSRLTETILPKDITDALKPEYVSPLVAWLCHESCEETGGLFEVGGGLFTKLRWERTEGKLFKLGRAISPEQVQKAWGAITDFGKATHPTDITNSMQPVLGNLQSKSQGGNEFIDVDQALGFEFPAQHSSYDEKDLALYALGIGAGSNPSDTGELQYVYENAGDGFKAIPTFGVVPALKLVFEMAKKGQVAPGLNYGFDRILHGEQYTEIARPLPPNAQLTHKAKVKNIYDKGRHAIVVTEIKSFDDAGNLLVTNEITTFVRGAGGWGGDRGPTAEINLPPNREPDATVTEKISESQALLYRLSGDINPLHVDPSFAKAFGFDRPILHGLCTFGYAARHVIKQFSNNDPRYFKSIKVRFTDSVFPGETLITEMWKESDNRIVFRCRVKEREKAVISNAAIELYSEIPKVAEKKAATAASASSASANANANSGEATSSEAFAVIRDYVETHPDIVGQVGKTYLFRLSGPDSAWMVDLKNGKGGVSSASAPSKADCTLDISDSDFRDLVAGKADPQKLYFGGKMKIGGDVMASQKLMFLKKIDPARATEVVKKLRASGGAQAATTTTTSAAKAAKAPAIVKALAERIAKTPTLVKEVGAVVQIVVTSPDASFVVDLKNGAGSVKERIDSSPADVTLKMSDEDLEALAKGESLRDLYQRGRVRLDGDAHFAPKLDFWKGLV
;
A
#
# COMPACT_ATOMS: atom_id res chain seq x y z
N MET A 1 -31.33 28.22 23.03
CA MET A 1 -30.70 29.04 21.98
C MET A 1 -31.51 30.33 21.87
N SER A 2 -30.87 31.48 21.70
CA SER A 2 -31.57 32.74 21.41
C SER A 2 -32.21 32.68 20.02
N ASP A 3 -33.37 33.30 19.86
CA ASP A 3 -34.02 33.47 18.55
C ASP A 3 -33.13 34.28 17.59
N LEU A 4 -33.10 33.90 16.31
CA LEU A 4 -32.48 34.72 15.25
C LEU A 4 -33.35 35.96 14.99
N ARG A 5 -32.75 37.15 15.11
CA ARG A 5 -33.41 38.46 15.06
C ARG A 5 -32.73 39.34 14.01
N PHE A 6 -33.47 40.31 13.49
CA PHE A 6 -33.02 41.26 12.46
C PHE A 6 -33.25 42.70 12.90
N ASP A 7 -33.17 42.94 14.20
CA ASP A 7 -33.36 44.26 14.79
C ASP A 7 -32.38 45.26 14.16
N ASN A 8 -32.91 46.43 13.79
CA ASN A 8 -32.16 47.51 13.13
C ASN A 8 -31.56 47.17 11.76
N ARG A 9 -32.02 46.09 11.12
CA ARG A 9 -31.69 45.75 9.73
C ARG A 9 -32.78 46.23 8.78
N VAL A 10 -32.36 46.66 7.60
CA VAL A 10 -33.24 47.04 6.49
C VAL A 10 -33.10 46.05 5.35
N ALA A 11 -34.20 45.44 4.92
CA ALA A 11 -34.25 44.50 3.82
C ALA A 11 -35.07 45.04 2.64
N ILE A 12 -34.59 44.83 1.41
CA ILE A 12 -35.40 44.91 0.20
C ILE A 12 -35.73 43.48 -0.22
N VAL A 13 -37.02 43.20 -0.42
CA VAL A 13 -37.48 41.96 -1.06
C VAL A 13 -38.19 42.34 -2.35
N THR A 14 -37.63 41.92 -3.50
CA THR A 14 -38.21 42.19 -4.82
C THR A 14 -39.23 41.12 -5.20
N GLY A 15 -40.32 41.51 -5.86
CA GLY A 15 -41.44 40.61 -6.15
C GLY A 15 -42.12 40.08 -4.87
N ALA A 16 -42.27 40.94 -3.86
CA ALA A 16 -42.74 40.59 -2.53
C ALA A 16 -44.27 40.63 -2.36
N GLY A 17 -45.03 40.94 -3.41
CA GLY A 17 -46.48 41.03 -3.33
C GLY A 17 -47.19 39.67 -3.21
N ASN A 18 -46.54 38.58 -3.64
CA ASN A 18 -47.13 37.22 -3.63
C ASN A 18 -46.05 36.14 -3.41
N GLY A 19 -46.50 34.89 -3.18
CA GLY A 19 -45.65 33.69 -3.21
C GLY A 19 -44.44 33.74 -2.26
N LEU A 20 -43.27 33.33 -2.78
CA LEU A 20 -42.00 33.30 -2.05
C LEU A 20 -41.61 34.66 -1.48
N GLY A 21 -41.64 35.72 -2.29
CA GLY A 21 -41.26 37.06 -1.86
C GLY A 21 -42.12 37.57 -0.70
N ARG A 22 -43.45 37.34 -0.75
CA ARG A 22 -44.36 37.65 0.37
C ARG A 22 -43.96 36.90 1.64
N SER A 23 -43.69 35.60 1.53
CA SER A 23 -43.30 34.77 2.67
C SER A 23 -41.97 35.24 3.28
N HIS A 24 -40.98 35.61 2.46
CA HIS A 24 -39.70 36.16 2.92
C HIS A 24 -39.89 37.48 3.66
N ALA A 25 -40.67 38.41 3.10
CA ALA A 25 -40.94 39.71 3.69
C ALA A 25 -41.62 39.59 5.06
N LEU A 26 -42.66 38.75 5.17
CA LEU A 26 -43.36 38.50 6.44
C LEU A 26 -42.45 37.88 7.50
N LEU A 27 -41.65 36.87 7.13
CA LEU A 27 -40.76 36.22 8.10
C LEU A 27 -39.69 37.19 8.61
N LEU A 28 -39.01 37.92 7.72
CA LEU A 28 -38.00 38.90 8.13
C LEU A 28 -38.60 39.98 9.03
N ALA A 29 -39.77 40.51 8.67
CA ALA A 29 -40.46 41.53 9.47
C ALA A 29 -40.88 41.00 10.85
N SER A 30 -41.40 39.77 10.92
CA SER A 30 -41.78 39.13 12.20
C SER A 30 -40.61 38.97 13.17
N ARG A 31 -39.37 39.03 12.65
CA ARG A 31 -38.12 38.91 13.40
C ARG A 31 -37.40 40.26 13.61
N GLY A 32 -38.08 41.38 13.38
CA GLY A 32 -37.58 42.74 13.68
C GLY A 32 -36.95 43.49 12.51
N CYS A 33 -36.96 42.92 11.30
CA CYS A 33 -36.42 43.58 10.11
C CYS A 33 -37.38 44.67 9.60
N LYS A 34 -36.84 45.80 9.13
CA LYS A 34 -37.58 46.84 8.39
C LYS A 34 -37.57 46.49 6.90
N VAL A 35 -38.73 46.30 6.29
CA VAL A 35 -38.82 45.70 4.94
C VAL A 35 -39.36 46.67 3.89
N VAL A 36 -38.60 46.89 2.82
CA VAL A 36 -39.15 47.41 1.55
C VAL A 36 -39.79 46.25 0.80
N VAL A 37 -41.12 46.30 0.68
CA VAL A 37 -41.91 45.36 -0.10
C VAL A 37 -42.01 45.90 -1.53
N ASN A 38 -41.11 45.46 -2.41
CA ASN A 38 -41.16 45.84 -3.82
C ASN A 38 -42.01 44.85 -4.62
N ASP A 39 -42.99 45.34 -5.37
CA ASP A 39 -43.74 44.55 -6.35
C ASP A 39 -44.30 45.45 -7.46
N LEU A 40 -44.13 45.03 -8.72
CA LEU A 40 -44.71 45.74 -9.86
C LEU A 40 -46.24 45.54 -9.94
N GLY A 41 -46.77 44.46 -9.36
CA GLY A 41 -48.19 44.07 -9.42
C GLY A 41 -48.64 43.56 -10.79
N GLY A 42 -47.70 43.10 -11.62
CA GLY A 42 -47.97 42.48 -12.91
C GLY A 42 -48.34 40.99 -12.80
N GLY A 43 -48.83 40.42 -13.90
CA GLY A 43 -49.11 38.99 -14.03
C GLY A 43 -47.84 38.13 -14.20
N ALA A 44 -47.99 36.81 -14.06
CA ALA A 44 -46.92 35.81 -14.17
C ALA A 44 -46.10 35.87 -15.48
N THR A 45 -46.70 36.41 -16.56
CA THR A 45 -46.11 36.55 -17.90
C THR A 45 -45.47 37.93 -18.15
N GLY A 46 -45.44 38.81 -17.13
CA GLY A 46 -44.85 40.14 -17.19
C GLY A 46 -45.77 41.25 -17.73
N SER A 47 -47.08 41.04 -17.79
CA SER A 47 -48.07 42.05 -18.22
C SER A 47 -48.73 42.78 -17.06
N GLY A 48 -48.97 44.09 -17.19
CA GLY A 48 -49.74 44.90 -16.22
C GLY A 48 -48.90 45.50 -15.07
N LYS A 49 -49.51 46.43 -14.32
CA LYS A 49 -48.93 47.09 -13.13
C LYS A 49 -50.03 47.39 -12.11
N SER A 50 -49.79 47.14 -10.83
CA SER A 50 -50.74 47.43 -9.74
C SER A 50 -50.01 47.67 -8.42
N SER A 51 -50.50 48.60 -7.59
CA SER A 51 -49.93 48.82 -6.23
C SER A 51 -50.46 47.82 -5.20
N ALA A 52 -51.65 47.25 -5.45
CA ALA A 52 -52.44 46.55 -4.43
C ALA A 52 -51.72 45.36 -3.78
N ALA A 53 -50.90 44.62 -4.53
CA ALA A 53 -50.19 43.45 -3.99
C ALA A 53 -49.12 43.85 -2.97
N ALA A 54 -48.33 44.89 -3.25
CA ALA A 54 -47.34 45.41 -2.30
C ALA A 54 -48.02 46.05 -1.09
N ASP A 55 -49.08 46.83 -1.33
CA ASP A 55 -49.84 47.52 -0.28
C ASP A 55 -50.43 46.54 0.74
N GLN A 56 -51.00 45.42 0.25
CA GLN A 56 -51.57 44.39 1.12
C GLN A 56 -50.51 43.76 2.03
N VAL A 57 -49.33 43.42 1.50
CA VAL A 57 -48.26 42.80 2.31
C VAL A 57 -47.71 43.79 3.34
N VAL A 58 -47.62 45.08 3.00
CA VAL A 58 -47.25 46.11 3.98
C VAL A 58 -48.30 46.23 5.09
N ALA A 59 -49.59 46.21 4.73
CA ALA A 59 -50.67 46.22 5.71
C ALA A 59 -50.62 44.99 6.64
N ASP A 60 -50.38 43.80 6.09
CA ASP A 60 -50.22 42.56 6.85
C ASP A 60 -49.04 42.66 7.84
N ILE A 61 -47.88 43.17 7.40
CA ILE A 61 -46.70 43.36 8.26
C ILE A 61 -47.00 44.34 9.41
N LYS A 62 -47.64 45.48 9.10
CA LYS A 62 -47.98 46.49 10.10
C LYS A 62 -49.02 45.96 11.10
N ALA A 63 -50.01 45.21 10.64
CA ALA A 63 -51.01 44.57 11.50
C ALA A 63 -50.37 43.55 12.46
N ALA A 64 -49.29 42.89 12.04
CA ALA A 64 -48.49 42.00 12.88
C ALA A 64 -47.45 42.73 13.77
N GLY A 65 -47.43 44.07 13.78
CA GLY A 65 -46.53 44.89 14.61
C GLY A 65 -45.13 45.13 14.02
N GLY A 66 -44.90 44.80 12.75
CA GLY A 66 -43.63 45.05 12.06
C GLY A 66 -43.60 46.39 11.31
N GLU A 67 -42.42 46.73 10.76
CA GLU A 67 -42.21 47.95 9.95
C GLU A 67 -42.00 47.60 8.47
N ALA A 68 -42.79 48.19 7.59
CA ALA A 68 -42.63 48.04 6.14
C ALA A 68 -43.10 49.26 5.34
N VAL A 69 -42.52 49.42 4.15
CA VAL A 69 -42.90 50.42 3.13
C VAL A 69 -43.02 49.73 1.77
N ALA A 70 -44.00 50.14 0.95
CA ALA A 70 -44.18 49.60 -0.38
C ALA A 70 -43.27 50.32 -1.39
N ASN A 71 -42.85 49.62 -2.44
CA ASN A 71 -42.29 50.22 -3.64
C ASN A 71 -42.90 49.56 -4.89
N TYR A 72 -43.22 50.37 -5.91
CA TYR A 72 -43.97 49.95 -7.10
C TYR A 72 -43.16 50.01 -8.40
N ASP A 73 -41.84 50.19 -8.30
CA ASP A 73 -40.97 50.27 -9.46
C ASP A 73 -40.64 48.89 -10.02
N SER A 74 -40.39 48.81 -11.33
CA SER A 74 -39.81 47.61 -11.93
C SER A 74 -38.40 47.42 -11.37
N VAL A 75 -37.95 46.17 -11.23
CA VAL A 75 -36.55 45.86 -10.90
C VAL A 75 -35.57 46.38 -11.95
N GLU A 76 -36.05 46.67 -13.16
CA GLU A 76 -35.28 47.42 -14.17
C GLU A 76 -34.89 48.82 -13.68
N ASP A 77 -35.63 49.43 -12.76
CA ASP A 77 -35.33 50.72 -12.15
C ASP A 77 -34.74 50.56 -10.74
N GLY A 78 -33.83 49.59 -10.55
CA GLY A 78 -33.34 49.18 -9.23
C GLY A 78 -32.81 50.30 -8.32
N ALA A 79 -32.30 51.41 -8.89
CA ALA A 79 -31.89 52.58 -8.12
C ALA A 79 -33.06 53.22 -7.32
N LYS A 80 -34.27 53.29 -7.90
CA LYS A 80 -35.46 53.83 -7.21
C LYS A 80 -35.88 52.94 -6.03
N ILE A 81 -35.75 51.63 -6.20
CA ILE A 81 -36.07 50.64 -5.16
C ILE A 81 -35.12 50.81 -3.96
N VAL A 82 -33.82 50.96 -4.22
CA VAL A 82 -32.83 51.22 -3.17
C VAL A 82 -33.04 52.59 -2.54
N GLN A 83 -33.32 53.61 -3.35
CA GLN A 83 -33.62 54.96 -2.86
C GLN A 83 -34.80 54.96 -1.88
N GLN A 84 -35.84 54.15 -2.09
CA GLN A 84 -36.95 54.01 -1.14
C GLN A 84 -36.47 53.56 0.25
N ALA A 85 -35.52 52.62 0.34
CA ALA A 85 -34.95 52.20 1.63
C ALA A 85 -34.14 53.33 2.29
N LEU A 86 -33.37 54.06 1.48
CA LEU A 86 -32.55 55.18 1.95
C LEU A 86 -33.40 56.38 2.37
N ASP A 87 -34.52 56.65 1.71
CA ASP A 87 -35.41 57.74 2.08
C ASP A 87 -36.11 57.46 3.41
N THR A 88 -36.59 56.23 3.59
CA THR A 88 -37.32 55.83 4.79
C THR A 88 -36.40 55.60 6.00
N TRP A 89 -35.28 54.91 5.82
CA TRP A 89 -34.45 54.43 6.94
C TRP A 89 -32.95 54.73 6.80
N LYS A 90 -32.53 55.43 5.73
CA LYS A 90 -31.13 55.86 5.50
C LYS A 90 -30.11 54.71 5.48
N ARG A 91 -30.57 53.48 5.22
CA ARG A 91 -29.77 52.25 5.29
C ARG A 91 -30.35 51.16 4.37
N ILE A 92 -29.47 50.28 3.93
CA ILE A 92 -29.81 48.98 3.31
C ILE A 92 -28.80 47.92 3.76
N ASP A 93 -29.30 46.81 4.31
CA ASP A 93 -28.48 45.71 4.86
C ASP A 93 -28.66 44.40 4.07
N ILE A 94 -29.88 44.14 3.59
CA ILE A 94 -30.27 42.87 2.97
C ILE A 94 -30.97 43.15 1.64
N VAL A 95 -30.58 42.44 0.57
CA VAL A 95 -31.27 42.47 -0.73
C VAL A 95 -31.62 41.04 -1.14
N VAL A 96 -32.91 40.75 -1.26
CA VAL A 96 -33.44 39.48 -1.78
C VAL A 96 -33.97 39.72 -3.20
N ASN A 97 -33.18 39.32 -4.20
CA ASN A 97 -33.52 39.37 -5.61
C ASN A 97 -34.41 38.17 -5.98
N ASN A 98 -35.72 38.33 -5.80
CA ASN A 98 -36.73 37.30 -5.99
C ASN A 98 -37.71 37.58 -7.16
N ALA A 99 -37.85 38.84 -7.61
CA ALA A 99 -38.76 39.18 -8.70
C ALA A 99 -38.50 38.32 -9.96
N GLY A 100 -39.57 37.83 -10.57
CA GLY A 100 -39.48 36.94 -11.71
C GLY A 100 -40.80 36.70 -12.42
N ILE A 101 -40.69 36.33 -13.69
CA ILE A 101 -41.79 36.02 -14.62
C ILE A 101 -41.42 34.76 -15.46
N LEU A 102 -42.41 34.21 -16.18
CA LEU A 102 -42.20 33.09 -17.14
C LEU A 102 -42.67 33.45 -18.55
N ARG A 103 -41.96 32.91 -19.55
CA ARG A 103 -42.27 32.97 -20.99
C ARG A 103 -41.86 31.65 -21.64
N ASP A 104 -42.53 30.59 -21.20
CA ASP A 104 -42.18 29.22 -21.56
C ASP A 104 -42.66 28.86 -22.96
N THR A 105 -41.74 28.42 -23.81
CA THR A 105 -42.01 27.95 -25.16
C THR A 105 -40.80 27.16 -25.67
N SER A 106 -41.00 26.25 -26.62
CA SER A 106 -39.87 25.49 -27.19
C SER A 106 -38.86 26.43 -27.82
N PHE A 107 -37.57 26.06 -27.82
CA PHE A 107 -36.50 26.94 -28.31
C PHE A 107 -36.77 27.46 -29.74
N GLN A 108 -37.30 26.61 -30.62
CA GLN A 108 -37.68 26.99 -31.98
C GLN A 108 -38.78 28.07 -32.05
N LYS A 109 -39.70 28.08 -31.07
CA LYS A 109 -40.86 28.99 -31.02
C LYS A 109 -40.60 30.23 -30.16
N MET A 110 -39.42 30.34 -29.55
CA MET A 110 -39.06 31.43 -28.65
C MET A 110 -38.82 32.71 -29.45
N SER A 111 -39.63 33.73 -29.18
CA SER A 111 -39.42 35.05 -29.77
C SER A 111 -38.25 35.78 -29.08
N PRO A 112 -37.58 36.72 -29.77
CA PRO A 112 -36.61 37.62 -29.13
C PRO A 112 -37.21 38.36 -27.93
N GLU A 113 -38.48 38.74 -27.99
CA GLU A 113 -39.17 39.46 -26.92
C GLU A 113 -39.36 38.59 -25.67
N ASP A 114 -39.67 37.29 -25.85
CA ASP A 114 -39.74 36.32 -24.75
C ASP A 114 -38.38 36.12 -24.08
N TRP A 115 -37.30 36.14 -24.87
CA TRP A 115 -35.93 36.08 -24.35
C TRP A 115 -35.56 37.36 -23.58
N ASP A 116 -35.73 38.52 -24.21
CA ASP A 116 -35.33 39.82 -23.70
C ASP A 116 -36.07 40.17 -22.41
N LEU A 117 -37.36 39.89 -22.33
CA LEU A 117 -38.13 40.20 -21.13
C LEU A 117 -37.67 39.35 -19.94
N ILE A 118 -37.38 38.06 -20.16
CA ILE A 118 -36.83 37.18 -19.12
C ILE A 118 -35.45 37.66 -18.66
N TYR A 119 -34.55 38.01 -19.60
CA TYR A 119 -33.25 38.57 -19.25
C TYR A 119 -33.37 39.88 -18.45
N ARG A 120 -34.21 40.82 -18.91
CA ARG A 120 -34.36 42.14 -18.29
C ARG A 120 -34.88 42.06 -16.87
N VAL A 121 -35.88 41.23 -16.61
CA VAL A 121 -36.45 41.09 -15.27
C VAL A 121 -35.51 40.32 -14.34
N HIS A 122 -35.05 39.14 -14.74
CA HIS A 122 -34.31 38.26 -13.84
C HIS A 122 -32.85 38.65 -13.67
N VAL A 123 -32.13 38.91 -14.77
CA VAL A 123 -30.67 39.16 -14.73
C VAL A 123 -30.39 40.64 -14.57
N LEU A 124 -30.86 41.46 -15.52
CA LEU A 124 -30.57 42.90 -15.50
C LEU A 124 -31.21 43.58 -14.28
N GLY A 125 -32.44 43.20 -13.92
CA GLY A 125 -33.11 43.71 -12.73
C GLY A 125 -32.33 43.42 -11.45
N SER A 126 -31.95 42.16 -11.24
CA SER A 126 -31.13 41.75 -10.08
C SER A 126 -29.78 42.47 -10.05
N PHE A 127 -29.13 42.65 -11.20
CA PHE A 127 -27.92 43.47 -11.33
C PHE A 127 -28.17 44.91 -10.91
N ARG A 128 -29.21 45.57 -11.44
CA ARG A 128 -29.47 47.00 -11.17
C ARG A 128 -29.80 47.26 -9.71
N VAL A 129 -30.63 46.42 -9.09
CA VAL A 129 -30.96 46.52 -7.65
C VAL A 129 -29.70 46.31 -6.80
N THR A 130 -28.96 45.23 -7.07
CA THR A 130 -27.76 44.91 -6.29
C THR A 130 -26.67 45.97 -6.45
N LYS A 131 -26.45 46.45 -7.68
CA LYS A 131 -25.46 47.50 -7.97
C LYS A 131 -25.79 48.80 -7.26
N ALA A 132 -27.07 49.19 -7.20
CA ALA A 132 -27.50 50.37 -6.47
C ALA A 132 -27.31 50.23 -4.95
N ALA A 133 -27.45 49.02 -4.38
CA ALA A 133 -27.24 48.78 -2.95
C ALA A 133 -25.76 48.57 -2.56
N TRP A 134 -24.91 48.16 -3.50
CA TRP A 134 -23.56 47.65 -3.23
C TRP A 134 -22.67 48.60 -2.45
N ASP A 135 -22.55 49.85 -2.89
CA ASP A 135 -21.64 50.81 -2.26
C ASP A 135 -22.08 51.12 -0.83
N HIS A 136 -23.40 51.19 -0.57
CA HIS A 136 -23.95 51.38 0.77
C HIS A 136 -23.62 50.21 1.71
N MET A 137 -23.77 48.96 1.25
CA MET A 137 -23.42 47.77 2.04
C MET A 137 -21.91 47.67 2.30
N ARG A 138 -21.11 47.94 1.26
CA ARG A 138 -19.64 47.92 1.34
C ARG A 138 -19.12 48.93 2.36
N ASP A 139 -19.64 50.17 2.28
CA ASP A 139 -19.18 51.27 3.13
C ASP A 139 -19.68 51.11 4.58
N ALA A 140 -20.83 50.48 4.77
CA ALA A 140 -21.35 50.09 6.09
C ALA A 140 -20.62 48.88 6.72
N GLY A 141 -19.82 48.13 5.94
CA GLY A 141 -19.16 46.90 6.41
C GLY A 141 -20.13 45.76 6.72
N TYR A 142 -21.31 45.77 6.12
CA TYR A 142 -22.32 44.74 6.25
C TYR A 142 -23.22 44.68 5.01
N GLY A 143 -23.38 43.48 4.45
CA GLY A 143 -24.37 43.23 3.41
C GLY A 143 -24.73 41.75 3.30
N ARG A 144 -25.98 41.46 2.98
CA ARG A 144 -26.45 40.12 2.64
C ARG A 144 -27.27 40.18 1.35
N ILE A 145 -26.79 39.51 0.32
CA ILE A 145 -27.40 39.50 -1.00
C ILE A 145 -27.82 38.08 -1.31
N LEU A 146 -29.09 37.92 -1.70
CA LEU A 146 -29.62 36.64 -2.13
C LEU A 146 -30.14 36.73 -3.55
N PHE A 147 -29.81 35.75 -4.37
CA PHE A 147 -30.37 35.57 -5.71
C PHE A 147 -31.25 34.32 -5.76
N THR A 148 -32.35 34.41 -6.50
CA THR A 148 -33.25 33.28 -6.76
C THR A 148 -32.94 32.66 -8.12
N ALA A 149 -32.18 31.57 -8.12
CA ALA A 149 -31.99 30.64 -9.24
C ALA A 149 -33.19 29.67 -9.36
N SER A 150 -32.99 28.49 -9.96
CA SER A 150 -33.99 27.42 -10.05
C SER A 150 -33.34 26.10 -10.44
N ALA A 151 -34.02 24.98 -10.16
CA ALA A 151 -33.65 23.67 -10.68
C ALA A 151 -33.60 23.65 -12.22
N ALA A 152 -34.50 24.37 -12.90
CA ALA A 152 -34.47 24.52 -14.36
C ALA A 152 -33.20 25.21 -14.87
N GLY A 153 -32.61 26.12 -14.08
CA GLY A 153 -31.30 26.70 -14.38
C GLY A 153 -30.16 25.71 -14.16
N ILE A 154 -30.19 24.96 -13.07
CA ILE A 154 -29.11 24.03 -12.69
C ILE A 154 -29.06 22.81 -13.63
N TYR A 155 -30.21 22.22 -13.94
CA TYR A 155 -30.32 20.94 -14.63
C TYR A 155 -30.86 21.04 -16.06
N GLY A 156 -31.38 22.22 -16.45
CA GLY A 156 -32.15 22.40 -17.68
C GLY A 156 -33.60 21.95 -17.52
N ASN A 157 -34.50 22.53 -18.32
CA ASN A 157 -35.88 22.09 -18.43
C ASN A 157 -36.43 22.39 -19.84
N PHE A 158 -37.27 21.49 -20.37
CA PHE A 158 -37.82 21.65 -21.72
C PHE A 158 -38.67 22.92 -21.82
N GLY A 159 -38.50 23.70 -22.89
CA GLY A 159 -39.28 24.92 -23.13
C GLY A 159 -38.87 26.14 -22.29
N GLN A 160 -37.74 26.06 -21.57
CA GLN A 160 -37.31 27.12 -20.63
C GLN A 160 -35.87 27.59 -20.89
N ALA A 161 -35.40 27.63 -22.14
CA ALA A 161 -34.02 27.99 -22.46
C ALA A 161 -33.61 29.40 -21.96
N ASN A 162 -34.46 30.41 -22.19
CA ASN A 162 -34.30 31.78 -21.67
C ASN A 162 -34.25 31.82 -20.13
N TYR A 163 -35.19 31.14 -19.48
CA TYR A 163 -35.32 31.10 -18.03
C TYR A 163 -34.15 30.34 -17.38
N ALA A 164 -33.77 29.19 -17.90
CA ALA A 164 -32.64 28.40 -17.43
C ALA A 164 -31.32 29.20 -17.51
N MET A 165 -31.08 29.87 -18.64
CA MET A 165 -29.94 30.77 -18.81
C MET A 165 -29.95 31.87 -17.75
N ALA A 166 -31.09 32.56 -17.57
CA ALA A 166 -31.19 33.65 -16.60
C ALA A 166 -30.92 33.16 -15.17
N LYS A 167 -31.51 32.02 -14.78
CA LYS A 167 -31.41 31.48 -13.42
C LYS A 167 -30.02 30.95 -13.09
N LEU A 168 -29.34 30.27 -14.01
CA LEU A 168 -27.95 29.84 -13.79
C LEU A 168 -26.97 31.00 -13.91
N GLY A 169 -27.26 32.00 -14.75
CA GLY A 169 -26.50 33.25 -14.84
C GLY A 169 -26.43 34.00 -13.50
N LEU A 170 -27.51 33.98 -12.72
CA LEU A 170 -27.52 34.54 -11.36
C LEU A 170 -26.60 33.80 -10.38
N VAL A 171 -26.37 32.49 -10.56
CA VAL A 171 -25.38 31.73 -9.78
C VAL A 171 -23.98 32.25 -10.10
N GLY A 172 -23.64 32.38 -11.40
CA GLY A 172 -22.36 32.93 -11.83
C GLY A 172 -22.12 34.36 -11.35
N PHE A 173 -23.17 35.19 -11.37
CA PHE A 173 -23.11 36.55 -10.85
C PHE A 173 -22.85 36.57 -9.33
N SER A 174 -23.60 35.77 -8.56
CA SER A 174 -23.41 35.63 -7.11
C SER A 174 -22.00 35.14 -6.74
N ASN A 175 -21.45 34.17 -7.48
CA ASN A 175 -20.09 33.66 -7.25
C ASN A 175 -19.04 34.76 -7.28
N THR A 176 -19.17 35.71 -8.21
CA THR A 176 -18.23 36.84 -8.34
C THR A 176 -18.42 37.85 -7.19
N LEU A 177 -19.68 38.22 -6.90
CA LEU A 177 -19.97 39.13 -5.79
C LEU A 177 -19.54 38.57 -4.43
N ALA A 178 -19.66 37.25 -4.22
CA ALA A 178 -19.16 36.57 -3.03
C ALA A 178 -17.66 36.76 -2.82
N ILE A 179 -16.88 36.86 -3.90
CA ILE A 179 -15.42 37.10 -3.84
C ILE A 179 -15.15 38.58 -3.58
N GLU A 180 -15.78 39.47 -4.34
CA GLU A 180 -15.56 40.93 -4.24
C GLU A 180 -16.01 41.50 -2.88
N GLY A 181 -17.11 40.98 -2.32
CA GLY A 181 -17.73 41.47 -1.09
C GLY A 181 -17.15 40.91 0.20
N LYS A 182 -16.47 39.75 0.15
CA LYS A 182 -16.03 39.00 1.35
C LYS A 182 -15.23 39.85 2.34
N LYS A 183 -14.25 40.62 1.85
CA LYS A 183 -13.39 41.46 2.70
C LYS A 183 -14.14 42.61 3.40
N LYS A 184 -15.36 42.91 2.96
CA LYS A 184 -16.21 43.98 3.48
C LYS A 184 -17.47 43.44 4.17
N ASN A 185 -17.50 42.13 4.47
CA ASN A 185 -18.65 41.45 5.06
C ASN A 185 -19.96 41.68 4.27
N VAL A 186 -19.81 41.76 2.94
CA VAL A 186 -20.93 41.73 1.98
C VAL A 186 -20.96 40.31 1.41
N LEU A 187 -21.89 39.49 1.89
CA LEU A 187 -22.00 38.09 1.55
C LEU A 187 -23.10 37.89 0.50
N SER A 188 -22.84 37.02 -0.48
CA SER A 188 -23.76 36.76 -1.59
C SER A 188 -24.01 35.26 -1.69
N ASN A 189 -25.28 34.84 -1.69
CA ASN A 189 -25.68 33.44 -1.83
C ASN A 189 -26.80 33.29 -2.85
N THR A 190 -27.07 32.05 -3.26
CA THR A 190 -28.09 31.72 -4.24
C THR A 190 -28.97 30.58 -3.74
N ILE A 191 -30.27 30.70 -3.94
CA ILE A 191 -31.24 29.63 -3.68
C ILE A 191 -31.90 29.17 -4.99
N ALA A 192 -32.22 27.90 -5.08
CA ALA A 192 -33.03 27.27 -6.11
C ALA A 192 -34.28 26.69 -5.42
N PRO A 193 -35.35 27.50 -5.28
CA PRO A 193 -36.50 27.10 -4.50
C PRO A 193 -37.43 26.14 -5.26
N ILE A 194 -38.09 25.26 -4.50
CA ILE A 194 -39.19 24.40 -4.92
C ILE A 194 -40.41 24.79 -4.09
N ALA A 195 -41.31 25.58 -4.66
CA ALA A 195 -42.53 26.04 -4.00
C ALA A 195 -43.69 26.10 -4.98
N GLY A 196 -44.89 25.75 -4.49
CA GLY A 196 -46.15 25.96 -5.14
C GLY A 196 -46.43 27.46 -5.26
N SER A 197 -46.60 27.94 -6.48
CA SER A 197 -46.99 29.31 -6.77
C SER A 197 -47.76 29.36 -8.08
N ARG A 198 -48.31 30.53 -8.42
CA ARG A 198 -48.91 30.80 -9.72
C ARG A 198 -48.00 30.45 -10.91
N LEU A 199 -46.68 30.41 -10.71
CA LEU A 199 -45.69 30.04 -11.74
C LEU A 199 -45.54 28.52 -11.92
N THR A 200 -45.97 27.70 -10.96
CA THR A 200 -45.83 26.23 -10.98
C THR A 200 -47.17 25.50 -11.09
N GLU A 201 -48.29 26.21 -10.92
CA GLU A 201 -49.66 25.68 -11.04
C GLU A 201 -49.96 25.05 -12.41
N THR A 202 -49.26 25.47 -13.47
CA THR A 202 -49.43 24.91 -14.82
C THR A 202 -48.74 23.55 -15.00
N ILE A 203 -47.91 23.13 -14.04
CA ILE A 203 -47.03 21.95 -14.15
C ILE A 203 -47.38 20.89 -13.09
N LEU A 204 -47.76 21.31 -11.88
CA LEU A 204 -47.99 20.40 -10.75
C LEU A 204 -49.48 20.21 -10.43
N PRO A 205 -49.90 19.00 -10.01
CA PRO A 205 -51.20 18.77 -9.39
C PRO A 205 -51.47 19.72 -8.21
N LYS A 206 -52.75 20.03 -7.97
CA LYS A 206 -53.16 21.02 -6.97
C LYS A 206 -52.79 20.62 -5.54
N ASP A 207 -52.96 19.36 -5.17
CA ASP A 207 -52.58 18.80 -3.88
C ASP A 207 -51.08 18.92 -3.60
N ILE A 208 -50.24 18.69 -4.62
CA ILE A 208 -48.78 18.87 -4.53
C ILE A 208 -48.43 20.36 -4.42
N THR A 209 -49.09 21.21 -5.20
CA THR A 209 -48.89 22.67 -5.16
C THR A 209 -49.26 23.25 -3.79
N ASP A 210 -50.36 22.82 -3.20
CA ASP A 210 -50.82 23.26 -1.87
C ASP A 210 -49.89 22.76 -0.73
N ALA A 211 -49.23 21.62 -0.92
CA ALA A 211 -48.25 21.07 0.02
C ALA A 211 -46.88 21.78 -0.02
N LEU A 212 -46.46 22.28 -1.20
CA LEU A 212 -45.19 22.96 -1.41
C LEU A 212 -45.23 24.43 -0.97
N LYS A 213 -45.47 24.66 0.32
CA LYS A 213 -45.65 26.00 0.88
C LYS A 213 -44.39 26.87 0.79
N PRO A 214 -44.50 28.15 0.34
CA PRO A 214 -43.40 29.12 0.37
C PRO A 214 -42.73 29.28 1.74
N GLU A 215 -43.47 29.05 2.82
CA GLU A 215 -43.01 29.09 4.21
C GLU A 215 -41.92 28.05 4.50
N TYR A 216 -41.78 27.01 3.69
CA TYR A 216 -40.70 26.02 3.81
C TYR A 216 -39.39 26.48 3.17
N VAL A 217 -39.37 27.62 2.47
CA VAL A 217 -38.16 28.21 1.86
C VAL A 217 -37.64 29.39 2.68
N SER A 218 -38.54 30.25 3.16
CA SER A 218 -38.20 31.48 3.89
C SER A 218 -37.23 31.31 5.07
N PRO A 219 -37.24 30.21 5.85
CA PRO A 219 -36.26 30.00 6.91
C PRO A 219 -34.81 29.99 6.42
N LEU A 220 -34.52 29.41 5.25
CA LEU A 220 -33.18 29.44 4.68
C LEU A 220 -32.78 30.85 4.24
N VAL A 221 -33.72 31.59 3.65
CA VAL A 221 -33.51 33.00 3.27
C VAL A 221 -33.15 33.83 4.50
N ALA A 222 -33.91 33.68 5.58
CA ALA A 222 -33.62 34.37 6.84
C ALA A 222 -32.23 33.97 7.37
N TRP A 223 -31.91 32.67 7.45
CA TRP A 223 -30.60 32.20 7.89
C TRP A 223 -29.45 32.83 7.07
N LEU A 224 -29.51 32.74 5.74
CA LEU A 224 -28.47 33.27 4.85
C LEU A 224 -28.35 34.81 4.91
N CYS A 225 -29.39 35.50 5.38
CA CYS A 225 -29.40 36.95 5.55
C CYS A 225 -29.10 37.41 6.98
N HIS A 226 -28.86 36.49 7.91
CA HIS A 226 -28.58 36.81 9.31
C HIS A 226 -27.12 37.25 9.49
N GLU A 227 -26.86 38.09 10.49
CA GLU A 227 -25.53 38.64 10.73
C GLU A 227 -24.50 37.60 11.16
N SER A 228 -24.96 36.55 11.86
CA SER A 228 -24.13 35.42 12.29
C SER A 228 -23.87 34.39 11.19
N CYS A 229 -24.50 34.52 10.03
CA CYS A 229 -24.24 33.62 8.91
C CYS A 229 -22.96 34.05 8.20
N GLU A 230 -21.99 33.15 8.12
CA GLU A 230 -20.70 33.36 7.43
C GLU A 230 -20.68 32.78 6.01
N GLU A 231 -21.78 32.16 5.58
CA GLU A 231 -21.88 31.52 4.28
C GLU A 231 -21.86 32.57 3.15
N THR A 232 -21.04 32.33 2.12
CA THR A 232 -20.99 33.17 0.91
C THR A 232 -20.53 32.32 -0.28
N GLY A 233 -21.08 32.60 -1.46
CA GLY A 233 -20.88 31.80 -2.67
C GLY A 233 -21.62 30.45 -2.64
N GLY A 234 -22.56 30.27 -1.70
CA GLY A 234 -23.34 29.05 -1.59
C GLY A 234 -24.48 29.00 -2.61
N LEU A 235 -24.73 27.80 -3.13
CA LEU A 235 -25.91 27.46 -3.93
C LEU A 235 -26.73 26.42 -3.16
N PHE A 236 -28.01 26.70 -2.92
CA PHE A 236 -28.86 25.83 -2.13
C PHE A 236 -30.15 25.46 -2.84
N GLU A 237 -30.49 24.17 -2.91
CA GLU A 237 -31.84 23.73 -3.24
C GLU A 237 -32.69 23.62 -1.97
N VAL A 238 -33.92 24.13 -2.04
CA VAL A 238 -34.77 24.26 -0.86
C VAL A 238 -36.26 24.18 -1.20
N GLY A 239 -37.02 23.40 -0.45
CA GLY A 239 -38.47 23.28 -0.64
C GLY A 239 -39.02 21.94 -0.15
N GLY A 240 -40.32 21.89 0.17
CA GLY A 240 -40.97 20.67 0.68
C GLY A 240 -40.34 20.09 1.96
N GLY A 241 -39.60 20.90 2.73
CA GLY A 241 -38.85 20.47 3.92
C GLY A 241 -37.39 20.07 3.68
N LEU A 242 -36.93 20.00 2.42
CA LEU A 242 -35.53 19.75 2.08
C LEU A 242 -34.71 21.05 2.12
N PHE A 243 -33.50 20.96 2.67
CA PHE A 243 -32.47 22.00 2.64
C PHE A 243 -31.14 21.35 2.27
N THR A 244 -30.61 21.64 1.08
CA THR A 244 -29.36 21.02 0.62
C THR A 244 -28.48 22.03 -0.11
N LYS A 245 -27.16 21.80 -0.07
CA LYS A 245 -26.14 22.63 -0.72
C LYS A 245 -25.56 21.92 -1.93
N LEU A 246 -25.40 22.66 -3.03
CA LEU A 246 -24.79 22.17 -4.26
C LEU A 246 -23.38 22.73 -4.39
N ARG A 247 -22.51 21.97 -5.05
CA ARG A 247 -21.16 22.40 -5.44
C ARG A 247 -20.73 21.68 -6.71
N TRP A 248 -19.72 22.23 -7.39
CA TRP A 248 -19.10 21.57 -8.53
C TRP A 248 -18.25 20.37 -8.11
N GLU A 249 -18.26 19.35 -8.96
CA GLU A 249 -17.37 18.19 -8.90
C GLU A 249 -16.67 18.07 -10.25
N ARG A 250 -15.36 17.82 -10.23
CA ARG A 250 -14.52 17.71 -11.41
C ARG A 250 -13.66 16.45 -11.30
N THR A 251 -13.68 15.59 -12.31
CA THR A 251 -12.79 14.42 -12.40
C THR A 251 -11.32 14.82 -12.24
N GLU A 252 -10.46 13.90 -11.82
CA GLU A 252 -9.00 14.11 -11.92
C GLU A 252 -8.55 14.29 -13.39
N GLY A 253 -9.33 13.72 -14.31
CA GLY A 253 -9.14 13.83 -15.75
C GLY A 253 -7.90 13.09 -16.26
N LYS A 254 -7.53 13.34 -17.52
CA LYS A 254 -6.27 12.87 -18.11
C LYS A 254 -5.37 14.04 -18.42
N LEU A 255 -4.22 14.09 -17.77
CA LEU A 255 -3.16 15.03 -18.08
C LEU A 255 -2.18 14.40 -19.08
N PHE A 256 -2.10 14.96 -20.28
CA PHE A 256 -1.10 14.59 -21.29
C PHE A 256 0.15 15.44 -21.09
N LYS A 257 1.34 14.82 -21.02
CA LYS A 257 2.60 15.55 -20.87
C LYS A 257 2.84 16.45 -22.08
N LEU A 258 3.19 17.70 -21.82
CA LEU A 258 3.53 18.67 -22.87
C LEU A 258 4.90 18.35 -23.47
N GLY A 259 5.11 18.78 -24.72
CA GLY A 259 6.31 18.43 -25.50
C GLY A 259 6.13 17.20 -26.40
N ARG A 260 4.94 16.60 -26.41
CA ARG A 260 4.52 15.57 -27.37
C ARG A 260 3.25 16.03 -28.10
N ALA A 261 3.02 15.52 -29.31
CA ALA A 261 1.74 15.73 -29.99
C ALA A 261 0.62 15.08 -29.17
N ILE A 262 -0.49 15.81 -29.01
CA ILE A 262 -1.72 15.33 -28.39
C ILE A 262 -2.76 15.16 -29.50
N SER A 263 -3.18 13.92 -29.79
CA SER A 263 -4.12 13.63 -30.88
C SER A 263 -5.55 13.34 -30.38
N PRO A 264 -6.57 13.50 -31.23
CA PRO A 264 -7.95 13.11 -30.90
C PRO A 264 -8.09 11.62 -30.49
N GLU A 265 -7.32 10.72 -31.11
CA GLU A 265 -7.34 9.28 -30.81
C GLU A 265 -6.81 8.98 -29.41
N GLN A 266 -5.81 9.75 -28.95
CA GLN A 266 -5.33 9.65 -27.57
C GLN A 266 -6.39 10.11 -26.56
N VAL A 267 -7.11 11.19 -26.89
CA VAL A 267 -8.24 11.67 -26.08
C VAL A 267 -9.36 10.62 -26.04
N GLN A 268 -9.72 10.03 -27.18
CA GLN A 268 -10.72 8.97 -27.26
C GLN A 268 -10.33 7.75 -26.42
N LYS A 269 -9.07 7.29 -26.53
CA LYS A 269 -8.56 6.15 -25.74
C LYS A 269 -8.56 6.45 -24.24
N ALA A 270 -8.33 7.70 -23.85
CA ALA A 270 -8.36 8.14 -22.46
C ALA A 270 -9.75 8.58 -21.98
N TRP A 271 -10.80 8.53 -22.81
CA TRP A 271 -12.10 9.11 -22.50
C TRP A 271 -12.69 8.57 -21.20
N GLY A 272 -12.58 7.26 -20.98
CA GLY A 272 -13.02 6.62 -19.74
C GLY A 272 -12.38 7.25 -18.50
N ALA A 273 -11.07 7.56 -18.53
CA ALA A 273 -10.38 8.23 -17.42
C ALA A 273 -10.72 9.72 -17.32
N ILE A 274 -10.99 10.39 -18.45
CA ILE A 274 -11.41 11.80 -18.47
C ILE A 274 -12.77 11.97 -17.79
N THR A 275 -13.68 11.02 -18.00
CA THR A 275 -15.06 11.06 -17.48
C THR A 275 -15.25 10.24 -16.21
N ASP A 276 -14.18 9.72 -15.61
CA ASP A 276 -14.27 8.90 -14.39
C ASP A 276 -14.39 9.78 -13.13
N PHE A 277 -15.54 9.70 -12.47
CA PHE A 277 -15.81 10.36 -11.19
C PHE A 277 -15.44 9.50 -9.97
N GLY A 278 -14.90 8.29 -10.15
CA GLY A 278 -14.38 7.47 -9.05
C GLY A 278 -13.27 8.15 -8.25
N LYS A 279 -12.55 9.08 -8.89
CA LYS A 279 -11.69 10.07 -8.24
C LYS A 279 -12.03 11.47 -8.73
N ALA A 280 -12.52 12.30 -7.83
CA ALA A 280 -12.95 13.66 -8.16
C ALA A 280 -12.44 14.71 -7.17
N THR A 281 -12.45 15.94 -7.63
CA THR A 281 -12.01 17.15 -6.93
C THR A 281 -13.16 18.15 -6.86
N HIS A 282 -13.12 19.04 -5.88
CA HIS A 282 -14.11 20.12 -5.71
C HIS A 282 -13.42 21.47 -5.77
N PRO A 283 -13.00 21.93 -6.96
CA PRO A 283 -12.30 23.21 -7.10
C PRO A 283 -13.20 24.36 -6.61
N THR A 284 -12.72 25.12 -5.63
CA THR A 284 -13.44 26.24 -5.00
C THR A 284 -13.13 27.60 -5.62
N ASP A 285 -12.08 27.69 -6.44
CA ASP A 285 -11.63 28.89 -7.10
C ASP A 285 -10.86 28.57 -8.40
N ILE A 286 -10.61 29.60 -9.21
CA ILE A 286 -9.93 29.49 -10.50
C ILE A 286 -8.48 29.02 -10.34
N THR A 287 -7.79 29.43 -9.26
CA THR A 287 -6.39 29.07 -9.01
C THR A 287 -6.24 27.57 -8.79
N ASN A 288 -7.08 26.99 -7.92
CA ASN A 288 -7.11 25.55 -7.65
C ASN A 288 -7.51 24.76 -8.90
N SER A 289 -8.40 25.31 -9.73
CA SER A 289 -8.75 24.70 -11.01
C SER A 289 -7.54 24.59 -11.94
N MET A 290 -6.64 25.59 -11.96
CA MET A 290 -5.50 25.64 -12.88
C MET A 290 -4.25 24.86 -12.44
N GLN A 291 -4.16 24.47 -11.17
CA GLN A 291 -2.97 23.84 -10.60
C GLN A 291 -2.45 22.61 -11.39
N PRO A 292 -3.29 21.67 -11.87
CA PRO A 292 -2.78 20.53 -12.65
C PRO A 292 -2.10 20.94 -13.96
N VAL A 293 -2.58 22.00 -14.60
CA VAL A 293 -2.02 22.52 -15.86
C VAL A 293 -0.69 23.22 -15.59
N LEU A 294 -0.61 24.04 -14.54
CA LEU A 294 0.62 24.72 -14.14
C LEU A 294 1.73 23.73 -13.80
N GLY A 295 1.40 22.65 -13.06
CA GLY A 295 2.35 21.58 -12.78
C GLY A 295 2.87 20.89 -14.05
N ASN A 296 2.00 20.72 -15.06
CA ASN A 296 2.38 20.12 -16.33
C ASN A 296 3.32 21.01 -17.16
N LEU A 297 3.08 22.33 -17.15
CA LEU A 297 3.91 23.31 -17.86
C LEU A 297 5.35 23.35 -17.33
N GLN A 298 5.53 23.11 -16.04
CA GLN A 298 6.85 23.12 -15.41
C GLN A 298 7.61 21.79 -15.61
N SER A 299 6.90 20.69 -15.90
CA SER A 299 7.53 19.39 -16.14
C SER A 299 7.91 19.23 -17.62
N LYS A 300 9.21 19.14 -17.92
CA LYS A 300 9.67 18.72 -19.25
C LYS A 300 9.43 17.22 -19.41
N SER A 301 8.82 16.82 -20.52
CA SER A 301 8.66 15.40 -20.84
C SER A 301 10.01 14.74 -21.09
N GLN A 302 10.19 13.53 -20.55
CA GLN A 302 11.34 12.67 -20.82
C GLN A 302 11.19 11.84 -22.12
N GLY A 303 10.11 12.05 -22.86
CA GLY A 303 9.83 11.38 -24.12
C GLY A 303 9.06 10.07 -23.97
N GLY A 304 8.82 9.39 -25.09
CA GLY A 304 8.04 8.16 -25.13
C GLY A 304 7.01 8.16 -26.25
N ASN A 305 6.32 7.03 -26.41
CA ASN A 305 5.35 6.73 -27.44
C ASN A 305 4.22 5.83 -26.89
N GLU A 306 3.47 5.18 -27.77
CA GLU A 306 2.37 4.28 -27.40
C GLU A 306 2.82 3.04 -26.59
N PHE A 307 4.07 2.60 -26.76
CA PHE A 307 4.64 1.44 -26.06
C PHE A 307 5.30 1.82 -24.75
N ILE A 308 5.95 2.98 -24.68
CA ILE A 308 6.72 3.41 -23.51
C ILE A 308 6.39 4.87 -23.20
N ASP A 309 5.77 5.12 -22.06
CA ASP A 309 5.67 6.46 -21.49
C ASP A 309 6.77 6.64 -20.43
N VAL A 310 7.89 7.26 -20.81
CA VAL A 310 9.07 7.41 -19.94
C VAL A 310 8.72 8.20 -18.68
N ASP A 311 7.86 9.20 -18.81
CA ASP A 311 7.43 10.06 -17.68
C ASP A 311 6.60 9.30 -16.63
N GLN A 312 5.98 8.17 -16.98
CA GLN A 312 5.26 7.31 -16.04
C GLN A 312 6.12 6.15 -15.53
N ALA A 313 6.96 5.59 -16.40
CA ALA A 313 7.69 4.37 -16.12
C ALA A 313 9.00 4.61 -15.36
N LEU A 314 9.75 5.66 -15.71
CA LEU A 314 11.08 5.87 -15.14
C LEU A 314 11.00 6.17 -13.64
N GLY A 315 11.79 5.45 -12.85
CA GLY A 315 11.81 5.59 -11.39
C GLY A 315 10.64 4.92 -10.68
N PHE A 316 9.68 4.33 -11.41
CA PHE A 316 8.57 3.60 -10.80
C PHE A 316 9.11 2.46 -9.91
N GLU A 317 8.67 2.45 -8.65
CA GLU A 317 8.99 1.42 -7.68
C GLU A 317 7.85 0.40 -7.61
N PHE A 318 8.20 -0.88 -7.77
CA PHE A 318 7.25 -1.96 -7.63
C PHE A 318 6.95 -2.23 -6.15
N PRO A 319 5.74 -2.71 -5.81
CA PRO A 319 5.43 -3.17 -4.46
C PRO A 319 6.46 -4.19 -3.99
N ALA A 320 6.90 -4.07 -2.73
CA ALA A 320 7.84 -5.02 -2.15
C ALA A 320 7.30 -6.46 -2.28
N GLN A 321 8.21 -7.38 -2.60
CA GLN A 321 7.88 -8.78 -2.78
C GLN A 321 8.76 -9.62 -1.86
N HIS A 322 8.35 -10.85 -1.60
CA HIS A 322 9.05 -11.76 -0.73
C HIS A 322 9.33 -13.08 -1.45
N SER A 323 10.49 -13.67 -1.17
CA SER A 323 10.80 -15.04 -1.55
C SER A 323 11.65 -15.70 -0.48
N SER A 324 11.84 -17.01 -0.61
CA SER A 324 12.75 -17.77 0.22
C SER A 324 13.52 -18.75 -0.64
N TYR A 325 14.65 -19.20 -0.12
CA TYR A 325 15.37 -20.35 -0.65
C TYR A 325 16.00 -21.14 0.48
N ASP A 326 16.28 -22.41 0.21
CA ASP A 326 17.01 -23.32 1.09
C ASP A 326 18.17 -24.01 0.37
N GLU A 327 18.84 -24.93 1.06
CA GLU A 327 19.98 -25.70 0.56
C GLU A 327 19.61 -26.52 -0.68
N LYS A 328 18.36 -26.99 -0.75
CA LYS A 328 17.86 -27.77 -1.89
C LYS A 328 17.75 -26.88 -3.13
N ASP A 329 17.24 -25.67 -2.99
CA ASP A 329 17.19 -24.71 -4.11
C ASP A 329 18.59 -24.36 -4.63
N LEU A 330 19.54 -24.17 -3.71
CA LEU A 330 20.93 -23.88 -4.03
C LEU A 330 21.62 -25.06 -4.74
N ALA A 331 21.45 -26.29 -4.23
CA ALA A 331 21.99 -27.50 -4.84
C ALA A 331 21.37 -27.77 -6.23
N LEU A 332 20.05 -27.58 -6.36
CA LEU A 332 19.36 -27.71 -7.64
C LEU A 332 19.88 -26.71 -8.68
N TYR A 333 20.12 -25.46 -8.28
CA TYR A 333 20.75 -24.47 -9.15
C TYR A 333 22.17 -24.86 -9.54
N ALA A 334 22.99 -25.31 -8.59
CA ALA A 334 24.36 -25.74 -8.85
C ALA A 334 24.41 -26.88 -9.89
N LEU A 335 23.57 -27.92 -9.73
CA LEU A 335 23.39 -28.98 -10.72
C LEU A 335 22.89 -28.43 -12.06
N GLY A 336 21.95 -27.48 -12.01
CA GLY A 336 21.39 -26.78 -13.19
C GLY A 336 22.42 -25.99 -13.99
N ILE A 337 23.56 -25.63 -13.41
CA ILE A 337 24.69 -25.03 -14.11
C ILE A 337 25.88 -25.99 -14.25
N GLY A 338 25.67 -27.29 -14.01
CA GLY A 338 26.57 -28.41 -14.30
C GLY A 338 27.45 -28.90 -13.15
N ALA A 339 27.32 -28.30 -11.95
CA ALA A 339 28.25 -28.57 -10.85
C ALA A 339 27.99 -29.97 -10.29
N GLY A 340 29.03 -30.66 -9.84
CA GLY A 340 28.89 -32.00 -9.26
C GLY A 340 28.49 -33.07 -10.28
N SER A 341 28.72 -32.82 -11.57
CA SER A 341 28.50 -33.80 -12.64
C SER A 341 29.36 -35.07 -12.48
N ASN A 342 30.52 -34.94 -11.84
CA ASN A 342 31.33 -36.05 -11.38
C ASN A 342 31.21 -36.19 -9.84
N PRO A 343 30.53 -37.22 -9.32
CA PRO A 343 30.36 -37.42 -7.88
C PRO A 343 31.68 -37.76 -7.15
N SER A 344 32.74 -38.05 -7.89
CA SER A 344 34.09 -38.24 -7.34
C SER A 344 34.93 -36.96 -7.29
N ASP A 345 34.46 -35.83 -7.88
CA ASP A 345 35.12 -34.52 -7.74
C ASP A 345 34.70 -33.90 -6.40
N THR A 346 35.49 -34.16 -5.36
CA THR A 346 35.25 -33.62 -4.01
C THR A 346 35.28 -32.09 -3.96
N GLY A 347 35.91 -31.44 -4.95
CA GLY A 347 35.95 -29.98 -5.07
C GLY A 347 34.62 -29.36 -5.47
N GLU A 348 33.71 -30.09 -6.11
CA GLU A 348 32.38 -29.59 -6.49
C GLU A 348 31.25 -30.13 -5.62
N LEU A 349 31.49 -31.19 -4.83
CA LEU A 349 30.53 -31.71 -3.86
C LEU A 349 30.06 -30.64 -2.86
N GLN A 350 30.93 -29.68 -2.51
CA GLN A 350 30.58 -28.54 -1.64
C GLN A 350 29.38 -27.69 -2.15
N TYR A 351 29.04 -27.79 -3.43
CA TYR A 351 27.92 -27.04 -4.03
C TYR A 351 26.60 -27.81 -4.04
N VAL A 352 26.63 -29.13 -3.86
CA VAL A 352 25.48 -30.02 -4.07
C VAL A 352 25.20 -30.95 -2.89
N TYR A 353 26.09 -30.99 -1.89
CA TYR A 353 25.95 -31.83 -0.71
C TYR A 353 26.00 -31.01 0.58
N GLU A 354 24.89 -31.02 1.32
CA GLU A 354 24.68 -30.25 2.53
C GLU A 354 25.60 -30.63 3.69
N ASN A 355 26.15 -31.86 3.68
CA ASN A 355 27.09 -32.35 4.70
C ASN A 355 28.55 -32.43 4.19
N ALA A 356 28.92 -31.65 3.18
CA ALA A 356 30.31 -31.57 2.72
C ALA A 356 31.26 -31.20 3.88
N GLY A 357 32.44 -31.85 3.94
CA GLY A 357 33.36 -31.74 5.08
C GLY A 357 33.78 -30.31 5.43
N ASP A 358 34.05 -29.48 4.41
CA ASP A 358 34.41 -28.06 4.56
C ASP A 358 33.19 -27.10 4.56
N GLY A 359 31.98 -27.66 4.66
CA GLY A 359 30.71 -26.95 4.67
C GLY A 359 30.10 -26.72 3.27
N PHE A 360 28.77 -26.68 3.22
CA PHE A 360 27.99 -26.35 2.02
C PHE A 360 28.19 -24.89 1.59
N LYS A 361 28.40 -24.64 0.29
CA LYS A 361 28.61 -23.29 -0.25
C LYS A 361 27.69 -23.04 -1.44
N ALA A 362 26.98 -21.92 -1.40
CA ALA A 362 26.15 -21.47 -2.51
C ALA A 362 27.00 -20.97 -3.68
N ILE A 363 26.64 -21.33 -4.93
CA ILE A 363 27.20 -20.65 -6.10
C ILE A 363 26.58 -19.25 -6.20
N PRO A 364 27.36 -18.17 -6.26
CA PRO A 364 26.87 -16.80 -6.00
C PRO A 364 25.92 -16.28 -7.09
N THR A 365 26.05 -16.78 -8.31
CA THR A 365 25.15 -16.45 -9.43
C THR A 365 23.71 -16.92 -9.20
N PHE A 366 23.44 -17.76 -8.19
CA PHE A 366 22.07 -18.01 -7.72
C PHE A 366 21.33 -16.73 -7.34
N GLY A 367 22.04 -15.65 -6.95
CA GLY A 367 21.44 -14.37 -6.59
C GLY A 367 20.53 -13.74 -7.66
N VAL A 368 20.65 -14.15 -8.93
CA VAL A 368 19.73 -13.72 -10.01
C VAL A 368 18.38 -14.44 -9.98
N VAL A 369 18.33 -15.66 -9.45
CA VAL A 369 17.17 -16.56 -9.52
C VAL A 369 15.96 -16.00 -8.78
N PRO A 370 16.06 -15.57 -7.50
CA PRO A 370 14.93 -14.94 -6.80
C PRO A 370 14.40 -13.69 -7.51
N ALA A 371 15.32 -12.88 -8.06
CA ALA A 371 14.97 -11.64 -8.77
C ALA A 371 14.21 -11.91 -10.08
N LEU A 372 14.63 -12.92 -10.84
CA LEU A 372 13.96 -13.29 -12.10
C LEU A 372 12.58 -13.94 -11.84
N LYS A 373 12.48 -14.81 -10.84
CA LYS A 373 11.20 -15.41 -10.41
C LYS A 373 10.16 -14.33 -10.09
N LEU A 374 10.59 -13.27 -9.42
CA LEU A 374 9.77 -12.10 -9.11
C LEU A 374 9.27 -11.38 -10.36
N VAL A 375 10.13 -11.14 -11.35
CA VAL A 375 9.74 -10.51 -12.63
C VAL A 375 8.66 -11.33 -13.32
N PHE A 376 8.81 -12.66 -13.37
CA PHE A 376 7.82 -13.56 -13.97
C PHE A 376 6.52 -13.65 -13.16
N GLU A 377 6.57 -13.63 -11.83
CA GLU A 377 5.36 -13.63 -11.01
C GLU A 377 4.55 -12.34 -11.17
N MET A 378 5.21 -11.18 -11.23
CA MET A 378 4.54 -9.90 -11.53
C MET A 378 3.91 -9.92 -12.92
N ALA A 379 4.65 -10.43 -13.91
CA ALA A 379 4.16 -10.63 -15.28
C ALA A 379 2.89 -11.48 -15.34
N LYS A 380 2.87 -12.65 -14.69
CA LYS A 380 1.70 -13.55 -14.64
C LYS A 380 0.47 -12.88 -14.01
N LYS A 381 0.68 -11.99 -13.04
CA LYS A 381 -0.38 -11.21 -12.40
C LYS A 381 -0.83 -9.99 -13.21
N GLY A 382 -0.23 -9.75 -14.38
CA GLY A 382 -0.48 -8.55 -15.18
C GLY A 382 0.04 -7.26 -14.53
N GLN A 383 0.94 -7.38 -13.55
CA GLN A 383 1.52 -6.25 -12.83
C GLN A 383 2.74 -5.74 -13.61
N VAL A 384 2.49 -4.79 -14.51
CA VAL A 384 3.53 -4.06 -15.25
C VAL A 384 3.71 -2.65 -14.69
N ALA A 385 4.90 -2.07 -14.83
CA ALA A 385 5.09 -0.66 -14.47
C ALA A 385 4.18 0.23 -15.34
N PRO A 386 3.52 1.25 -14.75
CA PRO A 386 2.77 2.24 -15.51
C PRO A 386 3.62 2.82 -16.64
N GLY A 387 3.02 2.97 -17.83
CA GLY A 387 3.72 3.47 -19.01
C GLY A 387 4.46 2.42 -19.83
N LEU A 388 4.68 1.19 -19.35
CA LEU A 388 5.25 0.10 -20.15
C LEU A 388 4.14 -0.75 -20.79
N ASN A 389 3.77 -0.42 -22.03
CA ASN A 389 2.64 -0.97 -22.78
C ASN A 389 3.09 -1.85 -23.96
N TYR A 390 3.90 -2.87 -23.69
CA TYR A 390 4.35 -3.83 -24.72
C TYR A 390 4.26 -5.27 -24.20
N GLY A 391 4.02 -6.21 -25.13
CA GLY A 391 3.93 -7.63 -24.83
C GLY A 391 5.28 -8.32 -24.68
N PHE A 392 5.27 -9.53 -24.10
CA PHE A 392 6.44 -10.38 -23.92
C PHE A 392 7.14 -10.76 -25.24
N ASP A 393 6.41 -10.79 -26.35
CA ASP A 393 6.92 -11.07 -27.69
C ASP A 393 7.99 -10.06 -28.16
N ARG A 394 8.02 -8.87 -27.56
CA ARG A 394 8.98 -7.80 -27.91
C ARG A 394 10.23 -7.77 -27.04
N ILE A 395 10.27 -8.57 -25.97
CA ILE A 395 11.30 -8.54 -24.93
C ILE A 395 12.43 -9.52 -25.27
N LEU A 396 13.67 -9.03 -25.22
CA LEU A 396 14.87 -9.87 -25.19
C LEU A 396 15.70 -9.49 -23.96
N HIS A 397 16.14 -10.49 -23.21
CA HIS A 397 17.08 -10.28 -22.09
C HIS A 397 18.47 -10.04 -22.67
N GLY A 398 18.93 -8.79 -22.67
CA GLY A 398 20.15 -8.37 -23.37
C GLY A 398 21.39 -8.40 -22.50
N GLU A 399 21.32 -7.84 -21.29
CA GLU A 399 22.45 -7.77 -20.36
C GLU A 399 22.00 -8.09 -18.93
N GLN A 400 22.89 -8.72 -18.18
CA GLN A 400 22.71 -9.03 -16.77
C GLN A 400 23.88 -8.46 -15.96
N TYR A 401 23.57 -7.77 -14.87
CA TYR A 401 24.49 -7.48 -13.78
C TYR A 401 23.98 -8.11 -12.50
N THR A 402 24.86 -8.77 -11.75
CA THR A 402 24.55 -9.32 -10.43
C THR A 402 25.72 -9.04 -9.51
N GLU A 403 25.43 -8.47 -8.35
CA GLU A 403 26.39 -8.17 -7.29
C GLU A 403 25.94 -8.81 -5.98
N ILE A 404 26.88 -9.45 -5.31
CA ILE A 404 26.70 -10.20 -4.07
C ILE A 404 27.43 -9.44 -2.98
N ALA A 405 26.67 -8.85 -2.06
CA ALA A 405 27.22 -8.02 -0.99
C ALA A 405 28.05 -8.85 0.01
N ARG A 406 27.68 -10.13 0.17
CA ARG A 406 28.35 -11.12 1.02
C ARG A 406 27.97 -12.55 0.61
N PRO A 407 28.73 -13.59 1.00
CA PRO A 407 28.36 -14.97 0.72
C PRO A 407 26.90 -15.25 1.06
N LEU A 408 26.21 -15.90 0.12
CA LEU A 408 24.81 -16.27 0.31
C LEU A 408 24.72 -17.29 1.46
N PRO A 409 23.86 -17.06 2.46
CA PRO A 409 23.62 -18.06 3.49
C PRO A 409 22.97 -19.32 2.86
N PRO A 410 23.09 -20.51 3.49
CA PRO A 410 22.51 -21.76 3.01
C PRO A 410 20.98 -21.72 2.85
N ASN A 411 20.32 -20.85 3.60
CA ASN A 411 18.91 -20.54 3.47
C ASN A 411 18.67 -19.06 3.82
N ALA A 412 17.64 -18.44 3.23
CA ALA A 412 17.23 -17.09 3.59
C ALA A 412 15.76 -16.82 3.25
N GLN A 413 15.18 -15.91 4.02
CA GLN A 413 13.98 -15.16 3.65
C GLN A 413 14.42 -13.83 3.05
N LEU A 414 13.90 -13.50 1.87
CA LEU A 414 14.29 -12.33 1.11
C LEU A 414 13.14 -11.35 0.94
N THR A 415 13.44 -10.07 1.12
CA THR A 415 12.58 -8.97 0.68
C THR A 415 13.20 -8.28 -0.53
N HIS A 416 12.43 -8.12 -1.59
CA HIS A 416 12.87 -7.53 -2.84
C HIS A 416 12.27 -6.15 -3.04
N LYS A 417 13.11 -5.20 -3.45
CA LYS A 417 12.70 -3.86 -3.89
C LYS A 417 13.15 -3.68 -5.33
N ALA A 418 12.20 -3.50 -6.23
CA ALA A 418 12.46 -3.35 -7.65
C ALA A 418 12.05 -1.96 -8.14
N LYS A 419 12.80 -1.41 -9.10
CA LYS A 419 12.44 -0.16 -9.77
C LYS A 419 12.89 -0.15 -11.22
N VAL A 420 12.19 0.63 -12.06
CA VAL A 420 12.66 0.96 -13.40
C VAL A 420 13.77 2.00 -13.26
N LYS A 421 15.02 1.56 -13.38
CA LYS A 421 16.20 2.38 -13.15
C LYS A 421 16.47 3.34 -14.30
N ASN A 422 16.43 2.85 -15.54
CA ASN A 422 16.70 3.65 -16.74
C ASN A 422 15.84 3.18 -17.91
N ILE A 423 15.54 4.11 -18.83
CA ILE A 423 14.90 3.84 -20.12
C ILE A 423 15.67 4.61 -21.19
N TYR A 424 16.04 3.93 -22.29
CA TYR A 424 16.82 4.54 -23.38
C TYR A 424 16.17 4.30 -24.75
N ASP A 425 16.28 5.28 -25.63
CA ASP A 425 15.87 5.22 -27.03
C ASP A 425 17.02 4.73 -27.92
N LYS A 426 16.97 3.48 -28.37
CA LYS A 426 17.95 2.89 -29.29
C LYS A 426 17.42 2.91 -30.73
N GLY A 427 16.94 4.07 -31.20
CA GLY A 427 16.47 4.23 -32.57
C GLY A 427 15.11 3.57 -32.74
N ARG A 428 14.96 2.53 -33.57
CA ARG A 428 13.67 1.81 -33.69
C ARG A 428 13.34 0.91 -32.48
N HIS A 429 14.24 0.82 -31.50
CA HIS A 429 14.15 -0.07 -30.34
C HIS A 429 14.34 0.70 -29.04
N ALA A 430 13.95 0.12 -27.92
CA ALA A 430 14.17 0.70 -26.60
C ALA A 430 14.96 -0.23 -25.69
N ILE A 431 15.59 0.33 -24.66
CA ILE A 431 16.16 -0.42 -23.55
C ILE A 431 15.43 -0.02 -22.28
N VAL A 432 15.05 -1.00 -21.46
CA VAL A 432 14.52 -0.79 -20.11
C VAL A 432 15.43 -1.53 -19.12
N VAL A 433 16.00 -0.80 -18.17
CA VAL A 433 16.85 -1.33 -17.11
C VAL A 433 16.05 -1.39 -15.82
N THR A 434 15.87 -2.60 -15.28
CA THR A 434 15.20 -2.81 -13.99
C THR A 434 16.25 -3.17 -12.94
N GLU A 435 16.30 -2.40 -11.85
CA GLU A 435 17.14 -2.68 -10.69
C GLU A 435 16.31 -3.44 -9.66
N ILE A 436 16.86 -4.51 -9.10
CA ILE A 436 16.25 -5.32 -8.04
C ILE A 436 17.26 -5.50 -6.92
N LYS A 437 16.93 -5.01 -5.73
CA LYS A 437 17.72 -5.21 -4.51
C LYS A 437 17.01 -6.20 -3.60
N SER A 438 17.74 -7.22 -3.15
CA SER A 438 17.26 -8.27 -2.26
C SER A 438 17.91 -8.13 -0.89
N PHE A 439 17.09 -8.09 0.15
CA PHE A 439 17.50 -7.92 1.54
C PHE A 439 17.17 -9.18 2.34
N ASP A 440 18.03 -9.54 3.30
CA ASP A 440 17.76 -10.61 4.25
C ASP A 440 16.67 -10.21 5.28
N ASP A 441 16.31 -11.15 6.15
CA ASP A 441 15.34 -10.99 7.23
C ASP A 441 15.73 -9.93 8.26
N ALA A 442 17.03 -9.70 8.46
CA ALA A 442 17.56 -8.61 9.27
C ALA A 442 17.59 -7.25 8.53
N GLY A 443 17.16 -7.20 7.27
CA GLY A 443 17.09 -5.99 6.45
C GLY A 443 18.41 -5.56 5.81
N ASN A 444 19.45 -6.42 5.83
CA ASN A 444 20.73 -6.14 5.19
C ASN A 444 20.68 -6.49 3.71
N LEU A 445 21.30 -5.65 2.86
CA LEU A 445 21.42 -5.92 1.43
C LEU A 445 22.25 -7.19 1.21
N LEU A 446 21.70 -8.12 0.44
CA LEU A 446 22.37 -9.38 0.08
C LEU A 446 22.74 -9.42 -1.40
N VAL A 447 21.82 -9.01 -2.28
CA VAL A 447 22.02 -9.07 -3.74
C VAL A 447 21.50 -7.82 -4.42
N THR A 448 22.25 -7.29 -5.38
CA THR A 448 21.78 -6.28 -6.35
C THR A 448 21.79 -6.89 -7.74
N ASN A 449 20.68 -6.80 -8.46
CA ASN A 449 20.57 -7.20 -9.86
C ASN A 449 20.19 -6.00 -10.73
N GLU A 450 20.76 -5.92 -11.93
CA GLU A 450 20.25 -5.08 -13.00
C GLU A 450 19.95 -5.95 -14.23
N ILE A 451 18.69 -5.92 -14.65
CA ILE A 451 18.18 -6.66 -15.80
C ILE A 451 17.97 -5.65 -16.92
N THR A 452 18.72 -5.79 -18.01
CA THR A 452 18.61 -4.93 -19.18
C THR A 452 17.77 -5.62 -20.25
N THR A 453 16.56 -5.14 -20.44
CA THR A 453 15.62 -5.62 -21.44
C THR A 453 15.71 -4.80 -22.71
N PHE A 454 15.90 -5.46 -23.85
CA PHE A 454 15.77 -4.85 -25.17
C PHE A 454 14.34 -5.03 -25.69
N VAL A 455 13.67 -3.93 -26.00
CA VAL A 455 12.26 -3.91 -26.42
C VAL A 455 12.16 -3.57 -27.91
N ARG A 456 11.76 -4.56 -28.71
CA ARG A 456 11.74 -4.44 -30.18
C ARG A 456 10.59 -3.55 -30.66
N GLY A 457 10.89 -2.57 -31.53
CA GLY A 457 9.89 -1.70 -32.15
C GLY A 457 9.30 -0.63 -31.22
N ALA A 458 9.78 -0.55 -29.97
CA ALA A 458 9.26 0.39 -28.98
C ALA A 458 10.04 1.71 -28.92
N GLY A 459 11.08 1.88 -29.74
CA GLY A 459 11.91 3.10 -29.82
C GLY A 459 11.30 4.22 -30.68
N GLY A 460 12.10 5.26 -30.94
CA GLY A 460 11.87 6.18 -32.06
C GLY A 460 11.25 7.51 -31.65
N TRP A 461 11.35 7.87 -30.38
CA TRP A 461 10.81 9.10 -29.83
C TRP A 461 11.87 10.22 -29.72
N GLY A 462 13.13 9.93 -30.07
CA GLY A 462 14.24 10.89 -30.04
C GLY A 462 14.84 11.10 -28.63
N GLY A 463 14.72 10.11 -27.74
CA GLY A 463 15.21 10.20 -26.36
C GLY A 463 16.71 9.96 -26.19
N ASP A 464 17.17 9.92 -24.93
CA ASP A 464 18.55 9.55 -24.60
C ASP A 464 18.85 8.13 -25.09
N ARG A 465 19.94 7.98 -25.85
CA ARG A 465 20.39 6.68 -26.36
C ARG A 465 21.02 5.84 -25.27
N GLY A 466 21.38 6.41 -24.12
CA GLY A 466 22.11 5.74 -23.06
C GLY A 466 23.54 5.36 -23.48
N PRO A 467 24.28 4.66 -22.60
CA PRO A 467 25.68 4.36 -22.83
C PRO A 467 25.90 3.53 -24.10
N THR A 468 26.97 3.86 -24.83
CA THR A 468 27.41 3.19 -26.08
C THR A 468 28.83 2.61 -25.98
N ALA A 469 29.54 2.83 -24.88
CA ALA A 469 30.91 2.33 -24.72
C ALA A 469 30.96 0.80 -24.70
N GLU A 470 31.86 0.21 -25.49
CA GLU A 470 32.20 -1.21 -25.44
C GLU A 470 33.06 -1.48 -24.19
N ILE A 471 32.38 -1.72 -23.07
CA ILE A 471 33.00 -2.06 -21.79
C ILE A 471 33.29 -3.56 -21.70
N ASN A 472 34.35 -3.94 -20.96
CA ASN A 472 34.75 -5.33 -20.69
C ASN A 472 35.05 -6.16 -21.96
N LEU A 473 35.70 -5.54 -22.95
CA LEU A 473 36.19 -6.27 -24.11
C LEU A 473 37.38 -7.16 -23.72
N PRO A 474 37.51 -8.37 -24.29
CA PRO A 474 38.72 -9.15 -24.17
C PRO A 474 39.95 -8.34 -24.60
N PRO A 475 41.05 -8.33 -23.84
CA PRO A 475 42.27 -7.66 -24.25
C PRO A 475 42.86 -8.35 -25.49
N ASN A 476 43.62 -7.61 -26.29
CA ASN A 476 44.26 -8.11 -27.51
C ASN A 476 45.50 -8.98 -27.19
N ARG A 477 45.28 -10.10 -26.50
CA ARG A 477 46.26 -11.13 -26.14
C ARG A 477 45.57 -12.47 -25.89
N GLU A 478 46.34 -13.56 -25.85
CA GLU A 478 45.81 -14.89 -25.49
C GLU A 478 45.17 -14.91 -24.09
N PRO A 479 44.12 -15.74 -23.87
CA PRO A 479 43.52 -15.95 -22.56
C PRO A 479 44.53 -16.52 -21.55
N ASP A 480 44.46 -16.08 -20.30
CA ASP A 480 45.28 -16.64 -19.21
C ASP A 480 44.81 -18.05 -18.83
N ALA A 481 43.53 -18.33 -19.03
CA ALA A 481 42.94 -19.65 -18.83
C ALA A 481 41.76 -19.88 -19.77
N THR A 482 41.55 -21.15 -20.12
CA THR A 482 40.42 -21.59 -20.92
C THR A 482 39.82 -22.86 -20.32
N VAL A 483 38.51 -22.85 -20.08
CA VAL A 483 37.75 -24.04 -19.64
C VAL A 483 36.82 -24.45 -20.76
N THR A 484 36.87 -25.74 -21.12
CA THR A 484 36.00 -26.34 -22.13
C THR A 484 35.11 -27.38 -21.46
N GLU A 485 33.80 -27.22 -21.54
CA GLU A 485 32.84 -28.12 -20.89
C GLU A 485 31.67 -28.44 -21.80
N LYS A 486 31.34 -29.73 -21.92
CA LYS A 486 30.18 -30.19 -22.70
C LYS A 486 28.92 -30.07 -21.86
N ILE A 487 27.93 -29.36 -22.38
CA ILE A 487 26.64 -29.17 -21.72
C ILE A 487 25.78 -30.42 -21.94
N SER A 488 25.08 -30.88 -20.91
CA SER A 488 24.12 -31.99 -21.05
C SER A 488 22.98 -31.64 -22.01
N GLU A 489 22.46 -32.62 -22.75
CA GLU A 489 21.25 -32.45 -23.56
C GLU A 489 20.02 -32.10 -22.71
N SER A 490 20.00 -32.56 -21.45
CA SER A 490 18.91 -32.28 -20.49
C SER A 490 19.12 -30.98 -19.70
N GLN A 491 20.17 -30.20 -19.97
CA GLN A 491 20.58 -29.10 -19.07
C GLN A 491 19.51 -28.01 -18.93
N ALA A 492 18.85 -27.63 -20.02
CA ALA A 492 17.76 -26.65 -19.98
C ALA A 492 16.56 -27.15 -19.16
N LEU A 493 16.29 -28.46 -19.18
CA LEU A 493 15.22 -29.10 -18.42
C LEU A 493 15.50 -29.08 -16.91
N LEU A 494 16.76 -29.16 -16.53
CA LEU A 494 17.19 -29.08 -15.14
C LEU A 494 17.21 -27.62 -14.64
N TYR A 495 17.87 -26.73 -15.38
CA TYR A 495 18.04 -25.32 -14.97
C TYR A 495 16.70 -24.59 -14.79
N ARG A 496 15.70 -24.86 -15.65
CA ARG A 496 14.37 -24.24 -15.53
C ARG A 496 13.70 -24.49 -14.17
N LEU A 497 14.05 -25.58 -13.48
CA LEU A 497 13.49 -25.92 -12.18
C LEU A 497 13.96 -24.97 -11.07
N SER A 498 15.05 -24.23 -11.29
CA SER A 498 15.49 -23.17 -10.38
C SER A 498 14.58 -21.94 -10.42
N GLY A 499 13.77 -21.74 -11.47
CA GLY A 499 12.74 -20.69 -11.45
C GLY A 499 12.33 -20.10 -12.80
N ASP A 500 13.13 -20.29 -13.87
CA ASP A 500 12.79 -19.81 -15.21
C ASP A 500 12.04 -20.88 -16.01
N ILE A 501 10.72 -20.86 -15.90
CA ILE A 501 9.82 -21.83 -16.52
C ILE A 501 9.40 -21.48 -17.96
N ASN A 502 10.06 -20.52 -18.62
CA ASN A 502 9.70 -20.08 -19.97
C ASN A 502 9.69 -21.27 -20.98
N PRO A 503 8.58 -21.48 -21.72
CA PRO A 503 8.45 -22.57 -22.69
C PRO A 503 9.51 -22.57 -23.79
N LEU A 504 10.13 -21.42 -24.10
CA LEU A 504 11.23 -21.29 -25.07
C LEU A 504 12.38 -22.28 -24.86
N HIS A 505 12.57 -22.73 -23.61
CA HIS A 505 13.67 -23.61 -23.21
C HIS A 505 13.31 -25.10 -23.13
N VAL A 506 12.05 -25.47 -23.40
CA VAL A 506 11.59 -26.87 -23.25
C VAL A 506 10.62 -27.33 -24.34
N ASP A 507 9.80 -26.42 -24.89
CA ASP A 507 8.79 -26.75 -25.91
C ASP A 507 9.33 -26.43 -27.33
N PRO A 508 9.54 -27.45 -28.18
CA PRO A 508 10.02 -27.24 -29.55
C PRO A 508 9.08 -26.39 -30.41
N SER A 509 7.76 -26.52 -30.23
CA SER A 509 6.77 -25.78 -31.02
C SER A 509 6.83 -24.30 -30.67
N PHE A 510 6.94 -24.00 -29.37
CA PHE A 510 7.09 -22.64 -28.88
C PHE A 510 8.42 -22.02 -29.33
N ALA A 511 9.53 -22.77 -29.21
CA ALA A 511 10.84 -22.30 -29.67
C ALA A 511 10.83 -21.94 -31.17
N LYS A 512 10.21 -22.79 -32.00
CA LYS A 512 10.07 -22.55 -33.45
C LYS A 512 9.24 -21.31 -33.77
N ALA A 513 8.16 -21.07 -33.04
CA ALA A 513 7.34 -19.86 -33.19
C ALA A 513 8.13 -18.56 -32.90
N PHE A 514 9.17 -18.64 -32.10
CA PHE A 514 10.07 -17.52 -31.77
C PHE A 514 11.37 -17.49 -32.59
N GLY A 515 11.46 -18.32 -33.64
CA GLY A 515 12.56 -18.30 -34.61
C GLY A 515 13.76 -19.17 -34.25
N PHE A 516 13.60 -20.14 -33.35
CA PHE A 516 14.65 -21.11 -33.01
C PHE A 516 14.30 -22.51 -33.51
N ASP A 517 15.27 -23.20 -34.13
CA ASP A 517 15.04 -24.53 -34.70
C ASP A 517 14.72 -25.61 -33.66
N ARG A 518 15.16 -25.40 -32.41
CA ARG A 518 14.91 -26.25 -31.24
C ARG A 518 15.03 -25.41 -29.96
N PRO A 519 14.58 -25.93 -28.79
CA PRO A 519 14.72 -25.20 -27.53
C PRO A 519 16.18 -24.81 -27.24
N ILE A 520 16.37 -23.55 -26.83
CA ILE A 520 17.68 -23.00 -26.49
C ILE A 520 17.93 -23.13 -24.98
N LEU A 521 19.19 -23.16 -24.58
CA LEU A 521 19.60 -23.04 -23.18
C LEU A 521 19.35 -21.60 -22.69
N HIS A 522 19.00 -21.44 -21.42
CA HIS A 522 18.88 -20.13 -20.80
C HIS A 522 20.22 -19.38 -20.86
N GLY A 523 20.20 -18.10 -21.25
CA GLY A 523 21.39 -17.25 -21.17
C GLY A 523 21.95 -17.22 -19.74
N LEU A 524 21.07 -17.17 -18.74
CA LEU A 524 21.43 -17.21 -17.32
C LEU A 524 22.00 -18.56 -16.85
N CYS A 525 21.73 -19.66 -17.56
CA CYS A 525 22.41 -20.94 -17.33
C CYS A 525 23.87 -20.84 -17.81
N THR A 526 24.09 -20.36 -19.04
CA THR A 526 25.44 -20.12 -19.60
C THR A 526 26.25 -19.15 -18.73
N PHE A 527 25.60 -18.13 -18.18
CA PHE A 527 26.16 -17.20 -17.18
C PHE A 527 26.63 -17.91 -15.91
N GLY A 528 25.85 -18.88 -15.40
CA GLY A 528 26.24 -19.68 -14.23
C GLY A 528 27.43 -20.60 -14.52
N TYR A 529 27.45 -21.26 -15.68
CA TYR A 529 28.61 -22.03 -16.14
C TYR A 529 29.87 -21.17 -16.19
N ALA A 530 29.79 -20.00 -16.83
CA ALA A 530 30.91 -19.08 -16.95
C ALA A 530 31.45 -18.63 -15.58
N ALA A 531 30.55 -18.28 -14.65
CA ALA A 531 30.94 -17.92 -13.30
C ALA A 531 31.61 -19.07 -12.54
N ARG A 532 31.08 -20.29 -12.66
CA ARG A 532 31.72 -21.47 -12.06
C ARG A 532 33.11 -21.71 -12.62
N HIS A 533 33.31 -21.56 -13.94
CA HIS A 533 34.63 -21.70 -14.56
C HIS A 533 35.63 -20.68 -14.00
N VAL A 534 35.22 -19.42 -13.85
CA VAL A 534 36.07 -18.38 -13.25
C VAL A 534 36.37 -18.66 -11.78
N ILE A 535 35.37 -19.07 -10.98
CA ILE A 535 35.55 -19.43 -9.56
C ILE A 535 36.53 -20.62 -9.43
N LYS A 536 36.34 -21.67 -10.23
CA LYS A 536 37.23 -22.84 -10.24
C LYS A 536 38.67 -22.45 -10.57
N GLN A 537 38.87 -21.54 -11.52
CA GLN A 537 40.19 -21.16 -12.01
C GLN A 537 40.91 -20.09 -11.16
N PHE A 538 40.19 -19.10 -10.64
CA PHE A 538 40.79 -17.89 -10.05
C PHE A 538 40.49 -17.69 -8.56
N SER A 539 39.67 -18.53 -7.93
CA SER A 539 39.41 -18.48 -6.49
C SER A 539 39.58 -19.83 -5.79
N ASN A 540 40.40 -20.74 -6.34
CA ASN A 540 40.59 -22.11 -5.82
C ASN A 540 39.26 -22.85 -5.61
N ASN A 541 38.29 -22.59 -6.48
CA ASN A 541 36.94 -23.11 -6.38
C ASN A 541 36.22 -22.71 -5.06
N ASP A 542 36.59 -21.57 -4.46
CA ASP A 542 35.88 -20.97 -3.32
C ASP A 542 34.94 -19.86 -3.82
N PRO A 543 33.62 -20.07 -3.80
CA PRO A 543 32.65 -19.10 -4.33
C PRO A 543 32.54 -17.84 -3.46
N ARG A 544 33.04 -17.87 -2.21
CA ARG A 544 32.87 -16.78 -1.24
C ARG A 544 33.63 -15.51 -1.60
N TYR A 545 34.62 -15.61 -2.49
CA TYR A 545 35.36 -14.46 -3.03
C TYR A 545 34.63 -13.77 -4.19
N PHE A 546 33.57 -14.34 -4.73
CA PHE A 546 32.82 -13.70 -5.81
C PHE A 546 32.16 -12.41 -5.33
N LYS A 547 32.33 -11.32 -6.08
CA LYS A 547 31.70 -10.03 -5.79
C LYS A 547 30.61 -9.71 -6.80
N SER A 548 30.94 -9.64 -8.07
CA SER A 548 29.96 -9.28 -9.10
C SER A 548 30.28 -9.90 -10.45
N ILE A 549 29.28 -9.90 -11.30
CA ILE A 549 29.37 -10.34 -12.69
C ILE A 549 28.54 -9.41 -13.56
N LYS A 550 29.09 -9.01 -14.70
CA LYS A 550 28.36 -8.32 -15.77
C LYS A 550 28.53 -9.11 -17.05
N VAL A 551 27.45 -9.29 -17.81
CA VAL A 551 27.47 -9.97 -19.12
C VAL A 551 26.53 -9.32 -20.12
N ARG A 552 26.86 -9.44 -21.40
CA ARG A 552 25.92 -9.29 -22.52
C ARG A 552 25.69 -10.63 -23.20
N PHE A 553 24.43 -11.01 -23.40
CA PHE A 553 24.05 -12.18 -24.19
C PHE A 553 24.02 -11.80 -25.67
N THR A 554 24.81 -12.48 -26.50
CA THR A 554 24.98 -12.10 -27.92
C THR A 554 24.43 -13.11 -28.91
N ASP A 555 24.35 -14.38 -28.53
CA ASP A 555 23.80 -15.44 -29.36
C ASP A 555 23.26 -16.57 -28.44
N SER A 556 22.51 -17.50 -29.00
CA SER A 556 21.92 -18.60 -28.28
C SER A 556 22.92 -19.74 -28.07
N VAL A 557 22.74 -20.51 -26.99
CA VAL A 557 23.38 -21.81 -26.77
C VAL A 557 22.30 -22.87 -26.88
N PHE A 558 22.62 -24.03 -27.42
CA PHE A 558 21.72 -25.15 -27.42
C PHE A 558 22.19 -26.26 -26.46
N PRO A 559 21.27 -26.93 -25.74
CA PRO A 559 21.65 -28.10 -24.93
C PRO A 559 22.37 -29.16 -25.78
N GLY A 560 23.42 -29.76 -25.21
CA GLY A 560 24.32 -30.70 -25.90
C GLY A 560 25.59 -30.07 -26.52
N GLU A 561 25.62 -28.75 -26.72
CA GLU A 561 26.80 -28.03 -27.25
C GLU A 561 27.92 -27.94 -26.21
N THR A 562 29.13 -27.64 -26.69
CA THR A 562 30.32 -27.47 -25.85
C THR A 562 30.62 -25.99 -25.64
N LEU A 563 30.63 -25.56 -24.38
CA LEU A 563 30.99 -24.20 -24.01
C LEU A 563 32.50 -24.07 -23.82
N ILE A 564 33.09 -23.03 -24.41
CA ILE A 564 34.47 -22.62 -24.18
C ILE A 564 34.43 -21.26 -23.49
N THR A 565 34.98 -21.19 -22.28
CA THR A 565 35.10 -19.96 -21.49
C THR A 565 36.55 -19.51 -21.48
N GLU A 566 36.81 -18.40 -22.17
CA GLU A 566 38.12 -17.76 -22.29
C GLU A 566 38.20 -16.65 -21.24
N MET A 567 39.28 -16.61 -20.46
CA MET A 567 39.39 -15.76 -19.28
C MET A 567 40.72 -15.00 -19.28
N TRP A 568 40.65 -13.70 -19.01
CA TRP A 568 41.79 -12.78 -18.92
C TRP A 568 41.78 -12.10 -17.56
N LYS A 569 42.82 -12.36 -16.77
CA LYS A 569 43.09 -11.70 -15.49
C LYS A 569 43.65 -10.30 -15.78
N GLU A 570 42.84 -9.26 -15.59
CA GLU A 570 43.28 -7.86 -15.69
C GLU A 570 43.95 -7.37 -14.40
N SER A 571 43.49 -7.88 -13.26
CA SER A 571 44.09 -7.66 -11.94
C SER A 571 43.74 -8.84 -11.02
N ASP A 572 44.25 -8.86 -9.79
CA ASP A 572 43.94 -9.90 -8.80
C ASP A 572 42.44 -10.06 -8.53
N ASN A 573 41.68 -8.98 -8.68
CA ASN A 573 40.27 -8.93 -8.33
C ASN A 573 39.34 -8.76 -9.56
N ARG A 574 39.86 -8.83 -10.79
CA ARG A 574 39.07 -8.59 -12.00
C ARG A 574 39.46 -9.52 -13.13
N ILE A 575 38.48 -10.31 -13.57
CA ILE A 575 38.61 -11.28 -14.66
C ILE A 575 37.64 -10.88 -15.78
N VAL A 576 38.17 -10.44 -16.91
CA VAL A 576 37.39 -10.30 -18.15
C VAL A 576 37.23 -11.69 -18.76
N PHE A 577 36.06 -12.00 -19.31
CA PHE A 577 35.84 -13.29 -19.93
C PHE A 577 34.93 -13.22 -21.15
N ARG A 578 34.96 -14.27 -21.96
CA ARG A 578 34.08 -14.49 -23.10
C ARG A 578 33.67 -15.95 -23.14
N CYS A 579 32.43 -16.23 -23.50
CA CYS A 579 31.98 -17.59 -23.77
C CYS A 579 31.63 -17.76 -25.24
N ARG A 580 32.08 -18.87 -25.82
CA ARG A 580 31.73 -19.29 -27.18
C ARG A 580 31.29 -20.74 -27.22
N VAL A 581 30.49 -21.09 -28.21
CA VAL A 581 30.15 -22.48 -28.50
C VAL A 581 31.16 -23.07 -29.47
N LYS A 582 31.70 -24.25 -29.16
CA LYS A 582 32.76 -24.88 -29.95
C LYS A 582 32.28 -25.26 -31.36
N GLU A 583 31.07 -25.79 -31.46
CA GLU A 583 30.52 -26.39 -32.68
C GLU A 583 30.19 -25.35 -33.76
N ARG A 584 29.88 -24.11 -33.37
CA ARG A 584 29.49 -23.03 -34.29
C ARG A 584 30.46 -21.85 -34.33
N GLU A 585 31.49 -21.87 -33.49
CA GLU A 585 32.47 -20.79 -33.32
C GLU A 585 31.85 -19.40 -33.03
N LYS A 586 30.68 -19.39 -32.39
CA LYS A 586 29.96 -18.15 -32.06
C LYS A 586 30.16 -17.73 -30.61
N ALA A 587 30.39 -16.44 -30.40
CA ALA A 587 30.35 -15.84 -29.06
C ALA A 587 28.91 -15.73 -28.56
N VAL A 588 28.64 -16.29 -27.38
CA VAL A 588 27.31 -16.34 -26.75
C VAL A 588 27.22 -15.41 -25.54
N ILE A 589 28.36 -15.17 -24.87
CA ILE A 589 28.53 -14.12 -23.86
C ILE A 589 29.71 -13.24 -24.25
N SER A 590 29.50 -11.94 -24.27
CA SER A 590 30.53 -10.92 -24.52
C SER A 590 30.39 -9.75 -23.54
N ASN A 591 31.31 -8.78 -23.62
CA ASN A 591 31.35 -7.58 -22.78
C ASN A 591 31.24 -7.93 -21.30
N ALA A 592 31.98 -8.97 -20.89
CA ALA A 592 31.76 -9.66 -19.65
C ALA A 592 32.96 -9.61 -18.72
N ALA A 593 32.69 -9.39 -17.44
CA ALA A 593 33.70 -9.38 -16.40
C ALA A 593 33.13 -9.89 -15.07
N ILE A 594 33.97 -10.54 -14.29
CA ILE A 594 33.75 -10.87 -12.89
C ILE A 594 34.70 -10.05 -12.03
N GLU A 595 34.15 -9.46 -10.97
CA GLU A 595 34.96 -8.93 -9.87
C GLU A 595 34.97 -9.92 -8.70
N LEU A 596 36.12 -10.01 -8.04
CA LEU A 596 36.34 -10.79 -6.83
C LEU A 596 36.65 -9.85 -5.66
N TYR A 597 36.30 -10.26 -4.45
CA TYR A 597 36.78 -9.64 -3.23
C TYR A 597 38.24 -10.03 -2.98
N SER A 598 39.03 -9.11 -2.44
CA SER A 598 40.34 -9.43 -1.88
C SER A 598 40.25 -10.25 -0.58
N GLU A 599 39.17 -10.06 0.18
CA GLU A 599 38.90 -10.77 1.43
C GLU A 599 37.41 -11.11 1.51
N ILE A 600 37.06 -12.28 2.06
CA ILE A 600 35.66 -12.71 2.18
C ILE A 600 34.90 -11.71 3.08
N PRO A 601 33.89 -10.99 2.54
CA PRO A 601 33.15 -10.02 3.31
C PRO A 601 32.31 -10.73 4.39
N LYS A 602 32.41 -10.23 5.62
CA LYS A 602 31.56 -10.65 6.74
C LYS A 602 30.31 -9.78 6.76
N VAL A 603 29.24 -10.28 7.40
CA VAL A 603 28.15 -9.41 7.82
C VAL A 603 28.79 -8.30 8.65
N ALA A 604 28.53 -7.04 8.32
CA ALA A 604 28.99 -5.95 9.18
C ALA A 604 28.40 -6.19 10.57
N GLU A 605 29.24 -6.59 11.54
CA GLU A 605 28.88 -6.50 12.93
C GLU A 605 28.42 -5.06 13.12
N LYS A 606 27.20 -4.88 13.60
CA LYS A 606 26.66 -3.58 13.92
C LYS A 606 27.68 -2.94 14.86
N LYS A 607 28.52 -2.01 14.36
CA LYS A 607 29.52 -1.30 15.16
C LYS A 607 28.77 -0.85 16.40
N ALA A 608 29.19 -1.35 17.56
CA ALA A 608 28.76 -0.82 18.84
C ALA A 608 29.10 0.67 18.77
N ALA A 609 28.08 1.49 18.49
CA ALA A 609 28.24 2.92 18.46
C ALA A 609 28.72 3.32 19.84
N THR A 610 29.94 3.86 19.87
CA THR A 610 30.61 4.40 21.04
C THR A 610 29.61 5.16 21.90
N ALA A 611 29.41 4.64 23.11
CA ALA A 611 28.60 5.22 24.15
C ALA A 611 29.23 6.55 24.62
N ALA A 612 28.91 7.64 23.92
CA ALA A 612 28.98 8.98 24.44
C ALA A 612 28.02 9.88 23.64
N SER A 613 27.12 10.54 24.36
CA SER A 613 26.14 11.55 23.92
C SER A 613 24.90 11.12 23.10
N ALA A 614 24.26 10.00 23.46
CA ALA A 614 22.86 9.76 23.08
C ALA A 614 22.05 9.05 24.18
N SER A 615 22.24 9.46 25.44
CA SER A 615 21.34 9.11 26.54
C SER A 615 20.16 10.10 26.59
N SER A 616 19.24 10.02 25.63
CA SER A 616 17.91 10.65 25.75
C SER A 616 16.88 10.27 24.67
N ALA A 617 17.18 9.38 23.70
CA ALA A 617 16.31 9.21 22.53
C ALA A 617 15.62 7.84 22.36
N SER A 618 15.72 6.91 23.30
CA SER A 618 15.11 5.56 23.16
C SER A 618 14.02 5.20 24.17
N ALA A 619 13.51 6.17 24.95
CA ALA A 619 12.35 5.96 25.82
C ALA A 619 10.99 6.30 25.13
N ASN A 620 10.99 6.85 23.91
CA ASN A 620 9.77 7.38 23.27
C ASN A 620 9.43 6.82 21.86
N ALA A 621 10.05 5.71 21.43
CA ALA A 621 9.77 5.14 20.09
C ALA A 621 8.47 4.31 19.99
N ASN A 622 7.78 4.02 21.11
CA ASN A 622 6.48 3.34 21.12
C ASN A 622 5.28 4.29 21.36
N ALA A 623 5.49 5.60 21.30
CA ALA A 623 4.42 6.58 21.47
C ALA A 623 3.84 7.13 20.16
N ASN A 624 4.39 6.79 18.98
CA ASN A 624 4.04 7.46 17.71
C ASN A 624 3.82 6.54 16.48
N SER A 625 3.65 5.22 16.64
CA SER A 625 2.90 4.44 15.64
C SER A 625 1.43 4.48 16.03
N GLY A 626 0.56 5.03 15.18
CA GLY A 626 -0.88 5.14 15.45
C GLY A 626 -1.64 3.81 15.57
N GLU A 627 -0.95 2.67 15.65
CA GLU A 627 -1.55 1.34 15.73
C GLU A 627 -1.60 0.84 17.18
N ALA A 628 -2.68 0.16 17.55
CA ALA A 628 -2.85 -0.43 18.89
C ALA A 628 -1.90 -1.63 19.07
N THR A 629 -1.39 -1.86 20.28
CA THR A 629 -0.65 -3.09 20.64
C THR A 629 -1.60 -4.26 20.89
N SER A 630 -1.13 -5.51 20.91
CA SER A 630 -2.01 -6.65 21.22
C SER A 630 -2.57 -6.62 22.64
N SER A 631 -1.82 -6.06 23.59
CA SER A 631 -2.34 -5.82 24.96
C SER A 631 -3.51 -4.83 24.96
N GLU A 632 -3.43 -3.79 24.13
CA GLU A 632 -4.51 -2.82 23.92
C GLU A 632 -5.69 -3.45 23.17
N ALA A 633 -5.43 -4.34 22.21
CA ALA A 633 -6.47 -5.11 21.51
C ALA A 633 -7.25 -6.04 22.47
N PHE A 634 -6.57 -6.74 23.39
CA PHE A 634 -7.24 -7.53 24.42
C PHE A 634 -7.97 -6.68 25.47
N ALA A 635 -7.51 -5.46 25.73
CA ALA A 635 -8.24 -4.53 26.59
C ALA A 635 -9.54 -4.06 25.93
N VAL A 636 -9.56 -3.85 24.61
CA VAL A 636 -10.78 -3.57 23.83
C VAL A 636 -11.75 -4.76 23.89
N ILE A 637 -11.26 -5.99 23.74
CA ILE A 637 -12.09 -7.20 23.87
C ILE A 637 -12.66 -7.28 25.30
N ARG A 638 -11.88 -6.95 26.32
CA ARG A 638 -12.34 -6.92 27.72
C ARG A 638 -13.48 -5.91 27.94
N ASP A 639 -13.33 -4.67 27.47
CA ASP A 639 -14.39 -3.64 27.56
C ASP A 639 -15.68 -4.11 26.88
N TYR A 640 -15.56 -4.75 25.72
CA TYR A 640 -16.71 -5.28 24.99
C TYR A 640 -17.43 -6.37 25.79
N VAL A 641 -16.69 -7.33 26.36
CA VAL A 641 -17.27 -8.42 27.18
C VAL A 641 -17.94 -7.88 28.45
N GLU A 642 -17.31 -6.92 29.13
CA GLU A 642 -17.86 -6.32 30.36
C GLU A 642 -19.15 -5.52 30.12
N THR A 643 -19.29 -4.93 28.93
CA THR A 643 -20.45 -4.11 28.57
C THR A 643 -21.55 -4.87 27.82
N HIS A 644 -21.31 -6.14 27.45
CA HIS A 644 -22.25 -7.02 26.77
C HIS A 644 -22.29 -8.40 27.45
N PRO A 645 -22.76 -8.52 28.70
CA PRO A 645 -22.73 -9.77 29.45
C PRO A 645 -23.57 -10.89 28.82
N ASP A 646 -24.51 -10.56 27.94
CA ASP A 646 -25.31 -11.50 27.15
C ASP A 646 -24.45 -12.34 26.19
N ILE A 647 -23.26 -11.87 25.82
CA ILE A 647 -22.36 -12.60 24.92
C ILE A 647 -21.87 -13.93 25.50
N VAL A 648 -21.76 -14.04 26.82
CA VAL A 648 -21.36 -15.27 27.52
C VAL A 648 -22.40 -16.36 27.27
N GLY A 649 -23.69 -16.01 27.33
CA GLY A 649 -24.79 -16.94 27.03
C GLY A 649 -24.90 -17.30 25.55
N GLN A 650 -24.54 -16.38 24.64
CA GLN A 650 -24.58 -16.61 23.19
C GLN A 650 -23.42 -17.47 22.68
N VAL A 651 -22.21 -17.27 23.23
CA VAL A 651 -20.99 -17.94 22.77
C VAL A 651 -20.80 -19.27 23.49
N GLY A 652 -20.73 -19.26 24.83
CA GLY A 652 -20.65 -20.45 25.68
C GLY A 652 -19.33 -21.24 25.57
N LYS A 653 -18.20 -20.57 25.31
CA LYS A 653 -16.89 -21.21 25.01
C LYS A 653 -15.71 -20.43 25.60
N THR A 654 -14.59 -21.11 25.82
CA THR A 654 -13.30 -20.48 26.19
C THR A 654 -12.29 -20.52 25.03
N TYR A 655 -11.56 -19.42 24.81
CA TYR A 655 -10.61 -19.25 23.70
C TYR A 655 -9.21 -18.87 24.16
N LEU A 656 -8.22 -19.71 23.88
CA LEU A 656 -6.82 -19.42 24.14
C LEU A 656 -6.17 -18.84 22.88
N PHE A 657 -5.69 -17.61 22.94
CA PHE A 657 -4.90 -16.99 21.87
C PHE A 657 -3.42 -17.14 22.22
N ARG A 658 -2.65 -17.71 21.31
CA ARG A 658 -1.19 -17.82 21.37
C ARG A 658 -0.61 -16.95 20.26
N LEU A 659 -0.04 -15.82 20.64
CA LEU A 659 0.56 -14.85 19.73
C LEU A 659 2.05 -15.12 19.58
N SER A 660 2.58 -14.98 18.37
CA SER A 660 4.02 -15.02 18.09
C SER A 660 4.55 -13.67 17.60
N GLY A 661 5.77 -13.33 18.02
CA GLY A 661 6.50 -12.13 17.59
C GLY A 661 5.89 -10.78 18.02
N PRO A 662 5.83 -10.44 19.31
CA PRO A 662 6.38 -11.14 20.49
C PRO A 662 5.46 -12.23 21.05
N ASP A 663 6.05 -13.23 21.71
CA ASP A 663 5.30 -14.36 22.25
C ASP A 663 4.44 -13.94 23.44
N SER A 664 3.13 -14.18 23.36
CA SER A 664 2.20 -13.96 24.47
C SER A 664 0.99 -14.90 24.39
N ALA A 665 0.32 -15.11 25.52
CA ALA A 665 -0.89 -15.93 25.56
C ALA A 665 -2.01 -15.26 26.36
N TRP A 666 -3.23 -15.34 25.84
CA TRP A 666 -4.41 -14.67 26.39
C TRP A 666 -5.61 -15.61 26.39
N MET A 667 -6.32 -15.65 27.52
CA MET A 667 -7.54 -16.43 27.71
C MET A 667 -8.74 -15.48 27.61
N VAL A 668 -9.66 -15.78 26.71
CA VAL A 668 -10.98 -15.15 26.61
C VAL A 668 -12.02 -16.18 27.07
N ASP A 669 -12.58 -15.98 28.26
CA ASP A 669 -13.64 -16.81 28.82
C ASP A 669 -15.00 -16.19 28.50
N LEU A 670 -15.77 -16.86 27.62
CA LEU A 670 -17.15 -16.53 27.29
C LEU A 670 -18.07 -17.69 27.64
N LYS A 671 -17.75 -18.43 28.70
CA LYS A 671 -18.49 -19.62 29.15
C LYS A 671 -18.88 -19.51 30.61
N ASN A 672 -18.00 -18.98 31.45
CA ASN A 672 -18.18 -18.99 32.91
C ASN A 672 -18.44 -17.58 33.46
N GLY A 673 -19.27 -17.49 34.49
CA GLY A 673 -19.52 -16.24 35.22
C GLY A 673 -20.02 -15.10 34.32
N LYS A 674 -19.42 -13.91 34.47
CA LYS A 674 -19.70 -12.73 33.63
C LYS A 674 -18.84 -12.66 32.36
N GLY A 675 -18.05 -13.70 32.09
CA GLY A 675 -17.00 -13.68 31.08
C GLY A 675 -15.81 -12.82 31.48
N GLY A 676 -14.67 -12.99 30.81
CA GLY A 676 -13.46 -12.25 31.12
C GLY A 676 -12.31 -12.46 30.16
N VAL A 677 -11.35 -11.54 30.18
CA VAL A 677 -10.12 -11.59 29.37
C VAL A 677 -8.91 -11.45 30.28
N SER A 678 -8.07 -12.48 30.34
CA SER A 678 -6.87 -12.52 31.17
C SER A 678 -5.64 -12.98 30.38
N SER A 679 -4.45 -12.62 30.85
CA SER A 679 -3.21 -13.25 30.38
C SER A 679 -3.17 -14.72 30.84
N ALA A 680 -2.69 -15.61 29.99
CA ALA A 680 -2.64 -17.05 30.27
C ALA A 680 -1.18 -17.55 30.37
N SER A 681 -0.89 -18.44 31.33
CA SER A 681 0.35 -19.22 31.38
C SER A 681 0.11 -20.62 30.79
N ALA A 682 1.00 -21.10 29.92
CA ALA A 682 0.86 -22.43 29.32
C ALA A 682 1.17 -23.56 30.35
N PRO A 683 0.41 -24.68 30.36
CA PRO A 683 -0.68 -25.04 29.44
C PRO A 683 -2.06 -24.78 30.06
N SER A 684 -2.71 -23.68 29.68
CA SER A 684 -4.13 -23.45 29.99
C SER A 684 -5.01 -24.22 28.98
N LYS A 685 -6.00 -24.97 29.45
CA LYS A 685 -6.90 -25.77 28.59
C LYS A 685 -8.12 -24.94 28.18
N ALA A 686 -8.33 -24.76 26.88
CA ALA A 686 -9.46 -24.00 26.33
C ALA A 686 -10.29 -24.85 25.36
N ASP A 687 -11.55 -24.49 25.16
CA ASP A 687 -12.41 -25.17 24.18
C ASP A 687 -11.88 -24.96 22.75
N CYS A 688 -11.32 -23.78 22.45
CA CYS A 688 -10.70 -23.46 21.17
C CYS A 688 -9.37 -22.71 21.38
N THR A 689 -8.36 -23.02 20.59
CA THR A 689 -7.04 -22.37 20.63
C THR A 689 -6.68 -21.80 19.28
N LEU A 690 -6.17 -20.56 19.25
CA LEU A 690 -5.76 -19.85 18.05
C LEU A 690 -4.27 -19.51 18.13
N ASP A 691 -3.47 -20.10 17.25
CA ASP A 691 -2.07 -19.74 17.04
C ASP A 691 -1.99 -18.76 15.85
N ILE A 692 -1.54 -17.53 16.08
CA ILE A 692 -1.52 -16.42 15.10
C ILE A 692 -0.38 -15.44 15.43
N SER A 693 0.16 -14.70 14.45
CA SER A 693 1.15 -13.65 14.75
C SER A 693 0.51 -12.47 15.50
N ASP A 694 1.30 -11.76 16.31
CA ASP A 694 0.88 -10.52 16.99
C ASP A 694 0.30 -9.50 15.99
N SER A 695 0.98 -9.31 14.86
CA SER A 695 0.53 -8.38 13.81
C SER A 695 -0.78 -8.80 13.15
N ASP A 696 -0.93 -10.08 12.77
CA ASP A 696 -2.15 -10.56 12.12
C ASP A 696 -3.34 -10.52 13.09
N PHE A 697 -3.11 -10.75 14.39
CA PHE A 697 -4.13 -10.61 15.42
C PHE A 697 -4.61 -9.17 15.59
N ARG A 698 -3.69 -8.20 15.57
CA ARG A 698 -4.04 -6.78 15.63
C ARG A 698 -4.87 -6.34 14.42
N ASP A 699 -4.51 -6.79 13.22
CA ASP A 699 -5.30 -6.51 12.01
C ASP A 699 -6.66 -7.20 12.03
N LEU A 700 -6.76 -8.39 12.64
CA LEU A 700 -8.02 -9.12 12.83
C LEU A 700 -8.99 -8.33 13.74
N VAL A 701 -8.51 -7.83 14.89
CA VAL A 701 -9.32 -7.03 15.83
C VAL A 701 -9.69 -5.66 15.24
N ALA A 702 -8.79 -5.06 14.45
CA ALA A 702 -9.05 -3.80 13.76
C ALA A 702 -9.96 -3.94 12.52
N GLY A 703 -10.40 -5.16 12.18
CA GLY A 703 -11.25 -5.43 11.00
C GLY A 703 -10.52 -5.32 9.65
N LYS A 704 -9.19 -5.22 9.65
CA LYS A 704 -8.34 -5.13 8.45
C LYS A 704 -8.00 -6.49 7.85
N ALA A 705 -8.04 -7.55 8.65
CA ALA A 705 -7.81 -8.92 8.21
C ALA A 705 -9.07 -9.79 8.31
N ASP A 706 -9.25 -10.70 7.35
CA ASP A 706 -10.34 -11.66 7.38
C ASP A 706 -9.87 -13.00 8.00
N PRO A 707 -10.56 -13.52 9.04
CA PRO A 707 -10.13 -14.74 9.74
C PRO A 707 -10.17 -15.99 8.86
N GLN A 708 -11.09 -16.10 7.89
CA GLN A 708 -11.13 -17.26 7.00
C GLN A 708 -9.92 -17.26 6.07
N LYS A 709 -9.53 -16.09 5.55
CA LYS A 709 -8.31 -15.95 4.73
C LYS A 709 -7.03 -16.26 5.51
N LEU A 710 -6.94 -15.82 6.76
CA LEU A 710 -5.77 -16.12 7.61
C LEU A 710 -5.65 -17.63 7.91
N TYR A 711 -6.78 -18.32 8.14
CA TYR A 711 -6.79 -19.76 8.36
C TYR A 711 -6.42 -20.56 7.09
N PHE A 712 -7.12 -20.34 5.97
CA PHE A 712 -6.83 -21.04 4.72
C PHE A 712 -5.44 -20.69 4.13
N GLY A 713 -4.92 -19.51 4.47
CA GLY A 713 -3.55 -19.09 4.13
C GLY A 713 -2.46 -19.61 5.07
N GLY A 714 -2.79 -20.43 6.07
CA GLY A 714 -1.83 -21.02 7.01
C GLY A 714 -1.22 -20.06 8.04
N LYS A 715 -1.65 -18.79 8.06
CA LYS A 715 -1.19 -17.76 9.01
C LYS A 715 -1.88 -17.81 10.37
N MET A 716 -3.00 -18.52 10.46
CA MET A 716 -3.71 -18.81 11.70
C MET A 716 -3.98 -20.30 11.79
N LYS A 717 -3.60 -20.95 12.89
CA LYS A 717 -3.95 -22.35 13.17
C LYS A 717 -4.98 -22.41 14.28
N ILE A 718 -5.97 -23.28 14.11
CA ILE A 718 -7.04 -23.48 15.10
C ILE A 718 -6.91 -24.90 15.65
N GLY A 719 -6.81 -25.02 16.98
CA GLY A 719 -6.81 -26.28 17.70
C GLY A 719 -8.02 -26.40 18.64
N GLY A 720 -8.45 -27.62 18.95
CA GLY A 720 -9.64 -27.88 19.78
C GLY A 720 -10.94 -27.87 18.96
N ASP A 721 -12.00 -27.25 19.49
CA ASP A 721 -13.31 -27.13 18.85
C ASP A 721 -13.27 -26.08 17.72
N VAL A 722 -12.98 -26.53 16.51
CA VAL A 722 -12.89 -25.67 15.32
C VAL A 722 -14.21 -24.96 15.02
N MET A 723 -15.36 -25.55 15.33
CA MET A 723 -16.67 -24.91 15.13
C MET A 723 -16.86 -23.73 16.09
N ALA A 724 -16.26 -23.76 17.28
CA ALA A 724 -16.27 -22.63 18.20
C ALA A 724 -15.56 -21.40 17.62
N SER A 725 -14.59 -21.55 16.71
CA SER A 725 -13.92 -20.39 16.07
C SER A 725 -14.87 -19.52 15.25
N GLN A 726 -15.94 -20.08 14.68
CA GLN A 726 -16.96 -19.33 13.93
C GLN A 726 -17.75 -18.38 14.82
N LYS A 727 -17.80 -18.63 16.14
CA LYS A 727 -18.47 -17.74 17.10
C LYS A 727 -17.63 -16.53 17.50
N LEU A 728 -16.36 -16.44 17.10
CA LEU A 728 -15.50 -15.25 17.31
C LEU A 728 -15.88 -14.06 16.40
N MET A 729 -16.88 -14.21 15.52
CA MET A 729 -17.36 -13.14 14.64
C MET A 729 -17.89 -11.92 15.40
N PHE A 730 -18.17 -12.02 16.71
CA PHE A 730 -18.49 -10.86 17.53
C PHE A 730 -17.35 -9.82 17.58
N LEU A 731 -16.10 -10.22 17.35
CA LEU A 731 -14.96 -9.28 17.27
C LEU A 731 -15.18 -8.22 16.18
N LYS A 732 -15.91 -8.56 15.10
CA LYS A 732 -16.30 -7.61 14.04
C LYS A 732 -17.44 -6.66 14.45
N LYS A 733 -18.11 -6.91 15.58
CA LYS A 733 -19.19 -6.05 16.13
C LYS A 733 -18.68 -4.99 17.11
N ILE A 734 -17.39 -5.03 17.45
CA ILE A 734 -16.76 -4.01 18.28
C ILE A 734 -16.73 -2.70 17.48
N ASP A 735 -17.39 -1.66 17.99
CA ASP A 735 -17.40 -0.33 17.36
C ASP A 735 -15.98 0.25 17.30
N PRO A 736 -15.43 0.55 16.10
CA PRO A 736 -14.10 1.13 15.95
C PRO A 736 -13.90 2.46 16.71
N ALA A 737 -14.95 3.28 16.85
CA ALA A 737 -14.87 4.54 17.60
C ALA A 737 -14.69 4.27 19.10
N ARG A 738 -15.43 3.29 19.63
CA ARG A 738 -15.32 2.84 21.03
C ARG A 738 -13.99 2.15 21.30
N ALA A 739 -13.51 1.31 20.39
CA ALA A 739 -12.17 0.71 20.48
C ALA A 739 -11.08 1.80 20.59
N THR A 740 -11.19 2.85 19.77
CA THR A 740 -10.28 4.01 19.81
C THR A 740 -10.37 4.76 21.15
N GLU A 741 -11.56 4.93 21.72
CA GLU A 741 -11.76 5.57 23.02
C GLU A 741 -11.16 4.75 24.17
N VAL A 742 -11.35 3.43 24.17
CA VAL A 742 -10.76 2.51 25.17
C VAL A 742 -9.23 2.58 25.12
N VAL A 743 -8.64 2.49 23.93
CA VAL A 743 -7.18 2.62 23.74
C VAL A 743 -6.68 4.00 24.20
N LYS A 744 -7.41 5.08 23.88
CA LYS A 744 -7.06 6.44 24.31
C LYS A 744 -7.12 6.60 25.84
N LYS A 745 -8.14 6.04 26.50
CA LYS A 745 -8.27 6.03 27.97
C LYS A 745 -7.14 5.23 28.63
N LEU A 746 -6.80 4.07 28.10
CA LEU A 746 -5.70 3.22 28.58
C LEU A 746 -4.34 3.90 28.46
N ARG A 747 -4.08 4.59 27.33
CA ARG A 747 -2.86 5.37 27.13
C ARG A 747 -2.79 6.59 28.07
N ALA A 748 -3.93 7.21 28.37
CA ALA A 748 -4.02 8.35 29.30
C ALA A 748 -3.84 7.95 30.77
N SER A 749 -4.18 6.71 31.15
CA SER A 749 -4.07 6.20 32.53
C SER A 749 -2.71 5.56 32.86
N GLY A 750 -1.68 5.76 32.04
CA GLY A 750 -0.33 5.21 32.28
C GLY A 750 -0.01 3.89 31.57
N GLY A 751 -0.81 3.49 30.57
CA GLY A 751 -0.60 2.29 29.76
C GLY A 751 -1.05 1.01 30.45
N ALA A 752 -1.49 0.02 29.67
CA ALA A 752 -1.56 -1.35 30.18
C ALA A 752 -0.14 -1.80 30.54
N GLN A 753 0.04 -2.38 31.73
CA GLN A 753 1.23 -3.22 31.95
C GLN A 753 1.28 -4.23 30.81
N ALA A 754 2.31 -4.11 29.96
CA ALA A 754 2.66 -5.20 29.08
C ALA A 754 2.76 -6.44 29.97
N ALA A 755 2.02 -7.49 29.64
CA ALA A 755 2.29 -8.80 30.21
C ALA A 755 3.67 -9.21 29.69
N THR A 756 4.72 -8.69 30.31
CA THR A 756 6.07 -9.25 30.25
C THR A 756 5.99 -10.56 31.02
N THR A 757 5.44 -11.59 30.39
CA THR A 757 5.97 -12.92 30.63
C THR A 757 7.36 -12.90 30.05
N THR A 758 8.34 -12.64 30.91
CA THR A 758 9.66 -13.22 30.76
C THR A 758 9.45 -14.71 30.50
N THR A 759 9.56 -15.11 29.24
CA THR A 759 9.92 -16.46 28.88
C THR A 759 11.40 -16.64 29.25
N THR A 760 11.70 -16.58 30.55
CA THR A 760 12.47 -17.69 31.08
C THR A 760 11.60 -18.90 30.80
N SER A 761 11.92 -19.65 29.74
CA SER A 761 11.75 -21.09 29.88
C SER A 761 12.34 -21.39 31.24
N ALA A 762 11.56 -21.99 32.14
CA ALA A 762 12.19 -22.63 33.27
C ALA A 762 13.21 -23.54 32.61
N ALA A 763 14.50 -23.17 32.72
CA ALA A 763 15.57 -24.05 32.33
C ALA A 763 15.23 -25.33 33.08
N LYS A 764 14.83 -26.38 32.34
CA LYS A 764 14.89 -27.72 32.88
C LYS A 764 16.28 -27.78 33.48
N ALA A 765 16.37 -28.03 34.78
CA ALA A 765 17.67 -28.19 35.41
C ALA A 765 18.46 -29.16 34.53
N ALA A 766 19.66 -28.74 34.10
CA ALA A 766 20.51 -29.55 33.25
C ALA A 766 20.56 -30.97 33.83
N LYS A 767 20.22 -31.97 33.03
CA LYS A 767 20.16 -33.36 33.48
C LYS A 767 21.52 -34.02 33.39
N ALA A 768 22.37 -33.54 32.48
CA ALA A 768 23.74 -33.98 32.28
C ALA A 768 24.54 -34.07 33.60
N PRO A 769 24.58 -33.07 34.52
CA PRO A 769 25.31 -33.20 35.79
C PRO A 769 24.83 -34.36 36.68
N ALA A 770 23.53 -34.63 36.73
CA ALA A 770 22.98 -35.74 37.50
C ALA A 770 23.31 -37.10 36.87
N ILE A 771 23.20 -37.21 35.55
CA ILE A 771 23.56 -38.41 34.76
C ILE A 771 25.06 -38.70 34.88
N VAL A 772 25.91 -37.67 34.80
CA VAL A 772 27.36 -37.77 34.95
C VAL A 772 27.74 -38.25 36.35
N LYS A 773 27.09 -37.74 37.39
CA LYS A 773 27.30 -38.21 38.77
C LYS A 773 26.89 -39.68 38.92
N ALA A 774 25.72 -40.08 38.42
CA ALA A 774 25.25 -41.46 38.45
C ALA A 774 26.19 -42.41 37.69
N LEU A 775 26.73 -41.95 36.55
CA LEU A 775 27.71 -42.69 35.78
C LEU A 775 29.02 -42.88 36.56
N ALA A 776 29.53 -41.83 37.20
CA ALA A 776 30.74 -41.91 38.01
C ALA A 776 30.58 -42.91 39.17
N GLU A 777 29.43 -42.92 39.84
CA GLU A 777 29.10 -43.90 40.88
C GLU A 777 29.01 -45.33 40.33
N ARG A 778 28.44 -45.51 39.13
CA ARG A 778 28.37 -46.82 38.46
C ARG A 778 29.76 -47.34 38.09
N ILE A 779 30.62 -46.49 37.52
CA ILE A 779 32.00 -46.85 37.18
C ILE A 779 32.78 -47.27 38.44
N ALA A 780 32.61 -46.54 39.55
CA ALA A 780 33.24 -46.89 40.83
C ALA A 780 32.75 -48.23 41.41
N LYS A 781 31.47 -48.59 41.20
CA LYS A 781 30.86 -49.85 41.66
C LYS A 781 31.04 -51.03 40.70
N THR A 782 31.45 -50.78 39.46
CA THR A 782 31.54 -51.80 38.40
C THR A 782 32.88 -51.71 37.67
N PRO A 783 33.99 -52.15 38.28
CA PRO A 783 35.34 -52.07 37.68
C PRO A 783 35.52 -52.87 36.38
N THR A 784 34.59 -53.80 36.07
CA THR A 784 34.61 -54.60 34.84
C THR A 784 34.32 -53.77 33.58
N LEU A 785 33.64 -52.61 33.70
CA LEU A 785 33.32 -51.71 32.58
C LEU A 785 34.56 -51.24 31.81
N VAL A 786 35.69 -51.04 32.49
CA VAL A 786 36.97 -50.63 31.87
C VAL A 786 37.48 -51.72 30.91
N LYS A 787 37.29 -53.00 31.24
CA LYS A 787 37.71 -54.11 30.36
C LYS A 787 36.72 -54.37 29.22
N GLU A 788 35.44 -54.06 29.41
CA GLU A 788 34.38 -54.31 28.42
C GLU A 788 34.32 -53.24 27.32
N VAL A 789 34.54 -51.97 27.67
CA VAL A 789 34.46 -50.84 26.72
C VAL A 789 35.82 -50.52 26.11
N GLY A 790 36.87 -50.35 26.92
CA GLY A 790 38.25 -50.14 26.46
C GLY A 790 38.49 -48.86 25.66
N ALA A 791 37.69 -47.81 25.87
CA ALA A 791 37.73 -46.58 25.09
C ALA A 791 37.63 -45.31 25.95
N VAL A 792 38.19 -44.21 25.45
CA VAL A 792 37.94 -42.85 25.96
C VAL A 792 36.80 -42.24 25.16
N VAL A 793 35.68 -41.96 25.83
CA VAL A 793 34.45 -41.45 25.20
C VAL A 793 34.25 -39.98 25.58
N GLN A 794 34.19 -39.09 24.58
CA GLN A 794 33.78 -37.71 24.79
C GLN A 794 32.28 -37.56 24.59
N ILE A 795 31.62 -36.82 25.48
CA ILE A 795 30.24 -36.39 25.29
C ILE A 795 30.17 -34.88 25.21
N VAL A 796 29.44 -34.40 24.21
CA VAL A 796 29.13 -32.99 23.98
C VAL A 796 27.62 -32.83 23.99
N VAL A 797 27.11 -32.24 25.08
CA VAL A 797 25.71 -31.85 25.25
C VAL A 797 25.55 -30.44 24.69
N THR A 798 24.57 -30.23 23.82
CA THR A 798 24.42 -29.00 23.02
C THR A 798 23.42 -28.00 23.59
N SER A 799 22.69 -28.33 24.66
CA SER A 799 21.68 -27.47 25.28
C SER A 799 21.22 -28.03 26.65
N PRO A 800 21.71 -27.52 27.79
CA PRO A 800 22.80 -26.54 27.90
C PRO A 800 24.14 -27.11 27.45
N ASP A 801 25.06 -26.24 27.01
CA ASP A 801 26.40 -26.65 26.59
C ASP A 801 27.17 -27.27 27.76
N ALA A 802 27.50 -28.55 27.64
CA ALA A 802 28.34 -29.26 28.60
C ALA A 802 29.20 -30.29 27.87
N SER A 803 30.43 -30.50 28.33
CA SER A 803 31.26 -31.58 27.81
C SER A 803 32.01 -32.29 28.92
N PHE A 804 32.00 -33.62 28.84
CA PHE A 804 32.68 -34.49 29.79
C PHE A 804 33.32 -35.65 29.06
N VAL A 805 34.35 -36.21 29.67
CA VAL A 805 35.13 -37.33 29.17
C VAL A 805 34.95 -38.50 30.12
N VAL A 806 34.58 -39.65 29.56
CA VAL A 806 34.50 -40.93 30.24
C VAL A 806 35.71 -41.75 29.81
N ASP A 807 36.70 -41.89 30.69
CA ASP A 807 37.86 -42.75 30.45
C ASP A 807 37.52 -44.15 30.96
N LEU A 808 37.26 -45.08 30.03
CA LEU A 808 37.09 -46.52 30.30
C LEU A 808 38.22 -47.32 29.65
N LYS A 809 39.39 -46.70 29.44
CA LYS A 809 40.57 -47.31 28.83
C LYS A 809 41.72 -47.41 29.82
N ASN A 810 41.86 -46.42 30.71
CA ASN A 810 42.98 -46.29 31.63
C ASN A 810 42.53 -46.37 33.11
N GLY A 811 43.37 -46.98 33.96
CA GLY A 811 43.19 -47.00 35.42
C GLY A 811 41.90 -47.71 35.88
N ALA A 812 41.26 -47.17 36.93
CA ALA A 812 40.01 -47.71 37.51
C ALA A 812 38.73 -47.19 36.82
N GLY A 813 38.87 -46.47 35.71
CA GLY A 813 37.77 -45.75 35.04
C GLY A 813 37.45 -44.42 35.72
N SER A 814 37.17 -43.37 34.94
CA SER A 814 36.84 -42.05 35.50
C SER A 814 35.91 -41.23 34.61
N VAL A 815 35.16 -40.31 35.22
CA VAL A 815 34.37 -39.29 34.52
C VAL A 815 34.85 -37.93 34.97
N LYS A 816 35.17 -37.05 34.04
CA LYS A 816 35.64 -35.68 34.33
C LYS A 816 34.98 -34.69 33.38
N GLU A 817 34.66 -33.50 33.89
CA GLU A 817 34.37 -32.37 33.01
C GLU A 817 35.61 -32.09 32.14
N ARG A 818 35.39 -31.75 30.87
CA ARG A 818 36.50 -31.60 29.93
C ARG A 818 37.20 -30.25 30.16
N ILE A 819 38.43 -30.29 30.66
CA ILE A 819 39.27 -29.10 30.90
C ILE A 819 40.34 -28.93 29.80
N ASP A 820 40.58 -29.95 28.96
CA ASP A 820 41.61 -29.93 27.90
C ASP A 820 41.24 -30.68 26.60
N SER A 821 42.11 -30.58 25.58
CA SER A 821 41.94 -31.11 24.22
C SER A 821 42.45 -32.54 24.02
N SER A 822 42.40 -33.39 25.05
CA SER A 822 42.86 -34.78 24.92
C SER A 822 42.04 -35.56 23.85
N PRO A 823 42.67 -36.42 23.03
CA PRO A 823 41.97 -37.17 21.98
C PRO A 823 41.07 -38.25 22.59
N ALA A 824 39.80 -38.26 22.18
CA ALA A 824 38.84 -39.31 22.50
C ALA A 824 38.79 -40.33 21.35
N ASP A 825 38.61 -41.62 21.68
CA ASP A 825 38.45 -42.68 20.68
C ASP A 825 37.09 -42.54 19.95
N VAL A 826 36.07 -42.01 20.64
CA VAL A 826 34.75 -41.69 20.07
C VAL A 826 34.13 -40.48 20.76
N THR A 827 33.47 -39.62 19.99
CA THR A 827 32.74 -38.43 20.45
C THR A 827 31.26 -38.56 20.12
N LEU A 828 30.41 -38.41 21.13
CA LEU A 828 28.95 -38.36 20.97
C LEU A 828 28.46 -36.93 21.19
N LYS A 829 27.76 -36.37 20.20
CA LYS A 829 27.15 -35.04 20.28
C LYS A 829 25.63 -35.15 20.24
N MET A 830 24.94 -34.63 21.26
CA MET A 830 23.49 -34.81 21.45
C MET A 830 22.87 -33.69 22.32
N SER A 831 21.53 -33.64 22.45
CA SER A 831 20.85 -32.72 23.40
C SER A 831 20.83 -33.29 24.84
N ASP A 832 20.49 -32.45 25.83
CA ASP A 832 20.34 -32.89 27.23
C ASP A 832 19.15 -33.87 27.39
N GLU A 833 18.10 -33.72 26.57
CA GLU A 833 17.00 -34.70 26.49
C GLU A 833 17.43 -36.03 25.87
N ASP A 834 18.28 -36.01 24.85
CA ASP A 834 18.77 -37.23 24.19
C ASP A 834 19.71 -38.03 25.10
N LEU A 835 20.53 -37.32 25.89
CA LEU A 835 21.37 -37.93 26.92
C LEU A 835 20.52 -38.59 28.02
N GLU A 836 19.41 -37.94 28.43
CA GLU A 836 18.45 -38.55 29.36
C GLU A 836 17.74 -39.76 28.76
N ALA A 837 17.35 -39.69 27.49
CA ALA A 837 16.71 -40.81 26.80
C ALA A 837 17.64 -42.03 26.72
N LEU A 838 18.92 -41.79 26.42
CA LEU A 838 19.98 -42.79 26.46
C LEU A 838 20.16 -43.38 27.88
N ALA A 839 20.16 -42.51 28.91
CA ALA A 839 20.26 -42.92 30.31
C ALA A 839 19.05 -43.76 30.80
N LYS A 840 17.85 -43.51 30.25
CA LYS A 840 16.61 -44.25 30.53
C LYS A 840 16.48 -45.56 29.75
N GLY A 841 17.41 -45.84 28.83
CA GLY A 841 17.48 -47.12 28.12
C GLY A 841 17.16 -47.07 26.63
N GLU A 842 16.93 -45.89 26.04
CA GLU A 842 16.80 -45.77 24.59
C GLU A 842 18.11 -46.17 23.91
N SER A 843 18.01 -46.86 22.78
CA SER A 843 19.16 -47.38 22.05
C SER A 843 19.96 -46.25 21.39
N LEU A 844 21.29 -46.23 21.60
CA LEU A 844 22.19 -45.29 20.93
C LEU A 844 22.06 -45.38 19.39
N ARG A 845 21.83 -46.59 18.87
CA ARG A 845 21.62 -46.84 17.43
C ARG A 845 20.35 -46.16 16.92
N ASP A 846 19.27 -46.17 17.69
CA ASP A 846 17.98 -45.61 17.28
C ASP A 846 18.04 -44.07 17.31
N LEU A 847 18.71 -43.51 18.32
CA LEU A 847 18.96 -42.07 18.39
C LEU A 847 19.85 -41.59 17.24
N TYR A 848 20.87 -42.36 16.86
CA TYR A 848 21.72 -42.05 15.70
C TYR A 848 20.94 -42.13 14.37
N GLN A 849 20.15 -43.18 14.14
CA GLN A 849 19.35 -43.35 12.91
C GLN A 849 18.30 -42.25 12.71
N ARG A 850 17.82 -41.65 13.81
CA ARG A 850 16.87 -40.52 13.79
C ARG A 850 17.56 -39.15 13.71
N GLY A 851 18.89 -39.12 13.60
CA GLY A 851 19.68 -37.88 13.55
C GLY A 851 19.73 -37.09 14.86
N ARG A 852 19.38 -37.73 16.00
CA ARG A 852 19.35 -37.09 17.33
C ARG A 852 20.70 -37.16 18.06
N VAL A 853 21.54 -38.12 17.69
CA VAL A 853 22.92 -38.23 18.17
C VAL A 853 23.85 -38.26 16.96
N ARG A 854 24.91 -37.45 17.00
CA ARG A 854 26.03 -37.51 16.06
C ARG A 854 27.19 -38.27 16.71
N LEU A 855 27.82 -39.15 15.95
CA LEU A 855 28.99 -39.92 16.35
C LEU A 855 30.17 -39.52 15.45
N ASP A 856 31.24 -38.99 16.05
CA ASP A 856 32.49 -38.68 15.38
C ASP A 856 33.61 -39.54 16.02
N GLY A 857 34.43 -40.25 15.22
CA GLY A 857 35.50 -41.14 15.72
C GLY A 857 35.31 -42.61 15.32
N ASP A 858 35.90 -43.56 16.09
CA ASP A 858 35.83 -44.99 15.77
C ASP A 858 34.45 -45.60 16.13
N ALA A 859 33.65 -45.83 15.10
CA ALA A 859 32.30 -46.38 15.22
C ALA A 859 32.25 -47.83 15.75
N HIS A 860 33.38 -48.55 15.80
CA HIS A 860 33.43 -49.92 16.34
C HIS A 860 33.08 -49.98 17.83
N PHE A 861 33.25 -48.87 18.57
CA PHE A 861 32.89 -48.80 19.98
C PHE A 861 31.39 -48.61 20.23
N ALA A 862 30.60 -48.14 19.25
CA ALA A 862 29.19 -47.80 19.43
C ALA A 862 28.32 -48.91 20.07
N PRO A 863 28.45 -50.21 19.71
CA PRO A 863 27.71 -51.29 20.35
C PRO A 863 28.10 -51.56 21.81
N LYS A 864 29.29 -51.10 22.22
CA LYS A 864 29.84 -51.26 23.59
C LYS A 864 29.46 -50.10 24.51
N LEU A 865 28.79 -49.07 23.99
CA LEU A 865 28.38 -47.89 24.74
C LEU A 865 27.02 -48.06 25.45
N ASP A 866 26.57 -49.29 25.72
CA ASP A 866 25.27 -49.55 26.38
C ASP A 866 25.29 -49.36 27.91
N PHE A 867 26.41 -48.93 28.49
CA PHE A 867 26.58 -48.72 29.92
C PHE A 867 25.74 -47.55 30.50
N TRP A 868 25.14 -46.73 29.62
CA TRP A 868 24.20 -45.66 29.99
C TRP A 868 22.84 -46.18 30.47
N LYS A 869 22.45 -47.39 30.05
CA LYS A 869 21.09 -47.90 30.29
C LYS A 869 20.79 -47.99 31.79
N GLY A 870 19.68 -47.40 32.23
CA GLY A 870 19.19 -47.44 33.61
C GLY A 870 20.02 -46.61 34.59
N LEU A 871 20.63 -45.50 34.14
CA LEU A 871 21.32 -44.54 35.02
C LEU A 871 20.36 -43.55 35.72
N VAL A 872 19.16 -43.36 35.17
CA VAL A 872 18.12 -42.44 35.66
C VAL A 872 16.76 -43.12 35.69
#